data_AF-A0A2C1YTI9-F1
#
_entry.id   AF-A0A2C1YTI9-F1
#
_cell.length_a   1.000
_cell.length_b   1.000
_cell.length_c   1.000
_cell.angle_alpha   90.00
_cell.angle_beta   90.00
_cell.angle_gamma   90.00
#
_symmetry.space_group_name_H-M   'P 1'
#
loop_
_entity.id
_entity.type
_entity.pdbx_description
1 polymer ?
#
loop_
_entity_poly.entity_id
_entity_poly.type
_entity_poly.pdbx_seq_one_letter_code
_entity_poly.pdbx_strand_id
1 'polypeptide(L)'
;MNRIVVSFLSFFLLFNLFISGASADTIEPKLQVKLVNYIGNQTQLTIKPTGDYLIQGSNLRLTNGTSYVVKYDNNRIILLEGSTTLIQGDSVNLIPSLETNYLTINNRPYLGSFRFIPENSKYVRPINEVFIEDYLKGVVPFEMMAGWNKEALKSQAVAARTYALSYLNRVMDDTINYQVYGGYAWHPNSTAAVDETKGEVLKSNGRLISAVFSASNGGKTESNANVWGTSPVSYLTIKTDEFDAKTAWKFSVKTQQIDPTIPSWTQMKEFDTTITTSIKSWMLTHGYAGKEIKITAIPILSLNTPTSGDRVSKGDITIEFFTKDKLDQNGKFIPQKIEYKNISATQIRAMVGIRAMLSYLVTNITQTSDNITVSGLGDGHGVGLSQWGAKNRADAGQNYNEILAFYYDGTTITKEYTEQPQSIVQPSPEPIDQAEVPTTAPIVIQTPPADTTAPQISAVSVNVDNAKSKAAISFKTNEKAKISVYIKDSTGKILTYLSQDALTEPGTFNKEYNTSTLANGKYYAGIIAIDGSNNRASTLPSFEVKKIVPVKDTAAPKISSVKTSVNNTTNKASLTFNTNETSKLTVYIKDSKGKILTYLKKDALTKAGAVKLDYSTNSYANGKYTVAILTVDTSNNKSSATAAFEVKKVKTGKVLVSLLHVRTSASSKAKIIGTIKKNQTVTILSASRGWYRISYGKLTGYVPQTAVR
;
A
#
# COMPACT_ATOMS: atom_id res chain seq x y z
N MET A 1 -53.47 -48.22 -8.17
CA MET A 1 -53.93 -47.28 -7.12
C MET A 1 -53.27 -45.95 -7.44
N ASN A 2 -53.96 -45.00 -8.08
CA ASN A 2 -54.97 -44.07 -7.50
C ASN A 2 -54.34 -43.19 -6.42
N ARG A 3 -54.53 -41.86 -6.33
CA ARG A 3 -55.34 -40.83 -7.02
C ARG A 3 -54.86 -39.49 -6.39
N ILE A 4 -54.57 -38.43 -7.16
CA ILE A 4 -55.44 -37.27 -7.51
C ILE A 4 -55.94 -36.46 -6.29
N VAL A 5 -55.80 -35.12 -6.38
CA VAL A 5 -56.79 -34.02 -6.10
C VAL A 5 -56.00 -32.77 -5.62
N VAL A 6 -56.17 -31.49 -5.99
CA VAL A 6 -56.96 -30.61 -6.93
C VAL A 6 -56.30 -29.20 -6.74
N SER A 7 -55.84 -28.44 -7.74
CA SER A 7 -56.50 -27.50 -8.68
C SER A 7 -57.01 -26.13 -8.16
N PHE A 8 -56.93 -25.13 -9.07
CA PHE A 8 -57.39 -23.70 -9.11
C PHE A 8 -56.40 -22.61 -8.66
N LEU A 9 -55.75 -21.81 -9.52
CA LEU A 9 -56.13 -20.98 -10.70
C LEU A 9 -56.84 -19.66 -10.34
N SER A 10 -56.11 -18.54 -10.47
CA SER A 10 -56.66 -17.20 -10.73
C SER A 10 -55.75 -16.43 -11.68
N PHE A 11 -56.39 -15.88 -12.71
CA PHE A 11 -55.92 -15.33 -13.97
C PHE A 11 -55.77 -13.80 -13.87
N PHE A 12 -54.78 -13.17 -14.51
CA PHE A 12 -55.01 -12.08 -15.47
C PHE A 12 -53.72 -11.64 -16.20
N LEU A 13 -53.84 -11.66 -17.53
CA LEU A 13 -53.00 -11.09 -18.57
C LEU A 13 -52.64 -9.62 -18.28
N LEU A 14 -51.41 -9.18 -18.63
CA LEU A 14 -51.17 -7.88 -19.28
C LEU A 14 -49.75 -7.81 -19.85
N PHE A 15 -49.70 -7.48 -21.13
CA PHE A 15 -48.57 -6.99 -21.90
C PHE A 15 -47.50 -6.29 -21.06
N ASN A 16 -46.24 -6.67 -21.21
CA ASN A 16 -45.15 -5.70 -21.15
C ASN A 16 -44.19 -5.95 -22.31
N LEU A 17 -44.14 -4.93 -23.15
CA LEU A 17 -43.21 -4.71 -24.24
C LEU A 17 -41.82 -5.26 -23.94
N PHE A 18 -41.25 -5.96 -24.92
CA PHE A 18 -39.81 -5.95 -25.13
C PHE A 18 -39.38 -4.49 -25.35
N ILE A 19 -39.11 -3.78 -24.27
CA ILE A 19 -38.27 -2.59 -24.33
C ILE A 19 -36.86 -3.15 -24.49
N SER A 20 -36.40 -3.21 -25.73
CA SER A 20 -34.98 -3.12 -26.03
C SER A 20 -34.41 -2.02 -25.17
N GLY A 21 -33.64 -2.37 -24.15
CA GLY A 21 -32.91 -1.40 -23.36
C GLY A 21 -31.99 -0.66 -24.31
N ALA A 22 -32.40 0.53 -24.74
CA ALA A 22 -31.52 1.50 -25.32
C ALA A 22 -30.43 1.73 -24.27
N SER A 23 -29.23 1.22 -24.53
CA SER A 23 -28.05 1.64 -23.79
C SER A 23 -27.99 3.14 -23.98
N ALA A 24 -28.16 3.91 -22.91
CA ALA A 24 -27.93 5.35 -22.97
C ALA A 24 -26.50 5.54 -23.50
N ASP A 25 -26.38 6.19 -24.65
CA ASP A 25 -25.09 6.43 -25.28
C ASP A 25 -24.22 7.23 -24.29
N THR A 26 -23.18 6.57 -23.81
CA THR A 26 -22.23 7.15 -22.85
C THR A 26 -21.21 7.97 -23.63
N ILE A 27 -20.89 9.13 -23.06
CA ILE A 27 -19.97 10.12 -23.65
C ILE A 27 -18.52 9.64 -23.51
N GLU A 28 -17.71 9.83 -24.56
CA GLU A 28 -16.29 9.52 -24.56
C GLU A 28 -15.52 10.29 -23.46
N PRO A 29 -14.76 9.59 -22.60
CA PRO A 29 -14.02 10.23 -21.51
C PRO A 29 -12.68 10.85 -21.96
N LYS A 30 -12.19 11.83 -21.18
CA LYS A 30 -10.82 12.38 -21.30
C LYS A 30 -9.86 11.72 -20.31
N LEU A 31 -8.62 11.51 -20.72
CA LEU A 31 -7.52 11.01 -19.91
C LEU A 31 -6.53 12.12 -19.59
N GLN A 32 -5.86 12.04 -18.44
CA GLN A 32 -4.78 12.93 -18.06
C GLN A 32 -3.43 12.22 -18.16
N VAL A 33 -2.56 12.73 -19.04
CA VAL A 33 -1.26 12.14 -19.37
C VAL A 33 -0.13 13.12 -19.03
N LYS A 34 0.68 12.76 -18.06
CA LYS A 34 1.93 13.44 -17.71
C LYS A 34 3.00 13.11 -18.75
N LEU A 35 3.46 14.12 -19.48
CA LEU A 35 4.43 13.94 -20.56
C LEU A 35 5.85 13.93 -19.99
N VAL A 36 6.47 12.76 -19.89
CA VAL A 36 7.80 12.49 -19.31
C VAL A 36 8.77 11.92 -20.34
N ASN A 37 8.33 10.96 -21.14
CA ASN A 37 9.17 10.11 -21.99
C ASN A 37 9.90 10.91 -23.08
N TYR A 38 9.15 11.63 -23.93
CA TYR A 38 9.75 12.46 -24.98
C TYR A 38 10.27 13.81 -24.43
N ILE A 39 9.52 14.44 -23.52
CA ILE A 39 9.83 15.78 -23.02
C ILE A 39 11.08 15.76 -22.14
N GLY A 40 11.27 14.73 -21.31
CA GLY A 40 12.36 14.64 -20.36
C GLY A 40 12.30 15.73 -19.29
N ASN A 41 13.42 16.02 -18.63
CA ASN A 41 13.51 17.04 -17.59
C ASN A 41 13.99 18.37 -18.19
N GLN A 42 13.07 19.30 -18.41
CA GLN A 42 13.34 20.60 -19.03
C GLN A 42 13.04 21.75 -18.08
N THR A 43 13.93 22.74 -17.99
CA THR A 43 13.69 23.97 -17.20
C THR A 43 12.80 24.97 -17.95
N GLN A 44 12.74 24.84 -19.27
CA GLN A 44 11.87 25.61 -20.16
C GLN A 44 11.41 24.74 -21.34
N LEU A 45 10.24 25.05 -21.88
CA LEU A 45 9.63 24.40 -23.04
C LEU A 45 9.24 25.45 -24.06
N THR A 46 9.44 25.14 -25.34
CA THR A 46 8.86 25.92 -26.43
C THR A 46 7.55 25.30 -26.84
N ILE A 47 6.49 26.11 -26.86
CA ILE A 47 5.17 25.70 -27.32
C ILE A 47 4.74 26.54 -28.52
N LYS A 48 4.07 25.92 -29.49
CA LYS A 48 3.54 26.60 -30.66
C LYS A 48 2.21 25.98 -31.08
N PRO A 49 1.10 26.71 -31.01
CA PRO A 49 -0.22 26.17 -31.33
C PRO A 49 -0.50 26.29 -32.84
N THR A 50 -1.32 25.39 -33.38
CA THR A 50 -1.77 25.42 -34.80
C THR A 50 -3.18 25.95 -35.01
N GLY A 51 -3.82 26.33 -33.91
CA GLY A 51 -5.07 27.08 -33.84
C GLY A 51 -5.11 27.78 -32.49
N ASP A 52 -6.14 28.55 -32.21
CA ASP A 52 -6.15 29.32 -30.96
C ASP A 52 -6.24 28.41 -29.72
N TYR A 53 -5.54 28.81 -28.66
CA TYR A 53 -5.63 28.22 -27.32
C TYR A 53 -5.94 29.31 -26.30
N LEU A 54 -7.02 29.13 -25.54
CA LEU A 54 -7.41 30.03 -24.45
C LEU A 54 -6.54 29.74 -23.21
N ILE A 55 -6.07 30.80 -22.57
CA ILE A 55 -5.37 30.70 -21.27
C ILE A 55 -6.43 30.78 -20.17
N GLN A 56 -6.70 29.66 -19.49
CA GLN A 56 -7.76 29.57 -18.49
C GLN A 56 -7.53 30.57 -17.35
N GLY A 57 -8.59 31.32 -16.98
CA GLY A 57 -8.51 32.35 -15.96
C GLY A 57 -7.97 33.69 -16.46
N SER A 58 -7.88 33.90 -17.78
CA SER A 58 -7.52 35.17 -18.40
C SER A 58 -8.33 35.43 -19.67
N ASN A 59 -8.29 36.67 -20.17
CA ASN A 59 -8.86 37.04 -21.48
C ASN A 59 -7.84 36.91 -22.62
N LEU A 60 -6.67 36.31 -22.34
CA LEU A 60 -5.59 36.14 -23.32
C LEU A 60 -5.73 34.79 -24.03
N ARG A 61 -5.27 34.76 -25.29
CA ARG A 61 -5.17 33.54 -26.11
C ARG A 61 -3.78 33.43 -26.72
N LEU A 62 -3.34 32.20 -26.91
CA LEU A 62 -2.23 31.89 -27.79
C LEU A 62 -2.75 31.80 -29.22
N THR A 63 -2.09 32.49 -30.13
CA THR A 63 -2.52 32.60 -31.52
C THR A 63 -1.81 31.59 -32.39
N ASN A 64 -2.51 31.09 -33.41
CA ASN A 64 -1.99 30.14 -34.38
C ASN A 64 -0.62 30.57 -34.94
N GLY A 65 0.35 29.66 -34.92
CA GLY A 65 1.65 29.85 -35.55
C GLY A 65 2.65 30.67 -34.72
N THR A 66 2.23 31.22 -33.59
CA THR A 66 3.11 32.00 -32.71
C THR A 66 3.87 31.10 -31.74
N SER A 67 5.16 31.36 -31.54
CA SER A 67 5.99 30.61 -30.59
C SER A 67 5.97 31.25 -29.22
N TYR A 68 5.70 30.44 -28.19
CA TYR A 68 5.69 30.84 -26.79
C TYR A 68 6.68 29.99 -25.98
N VAL A 69 7.08 30.52 -24.83
CA VAL A 69 7.96 29.80 -23.89
C VAL A 69 7.23 29.60 -22.57
N VAL A 70 7.24 28.35 -22.08
CA VAL A 70 6.83 28.02 -20.72
C VAL A 70 8.08 27.70 -19.92
N LYS A 71 8.35 28.44 -18.85
CA LYS A 71 9.50 28.19 -17.98
C LYS A 71 9.10 28.12 -16.51
N TYR A 72 9.92 27.45 -15.72
CA TYR A 72 9.83 27.48 -14.27
C TYR A 72 10.87 28.45 -13.72
N ASP A 73 10.41 29.47 -12.99
CA ASP A 73 11.26 30.51 -12.42
C ASP A 73 10.58 31.10 -11.18
N ASN A 74 11.36 31.48 -10.16
CA ASN A 74 10.85 32.05 -8.90
C ASN A 74 9.67 31.28 -8.28
N ASN A 75 9.74 29.94 -8.27
CA ASN A 75 8.69 29.04 -7.79
C ASN A 75 7.34 29.16 -8.51
N ARG A 76 7.32 29.66 -9.75
CA ARG A 76 6.12 29.79 -10.59
C ARG A 76 6.36 29.27 -12.00
N ILE A 77 5.28 28.87 -12.65
CA ILE A 77 5.24 28.65 -14.09
C ILE A 77 4.93 29.98 -14.77
N ILE A 78 5.76 30.35 -15.73
CA ILE A 78 5.67 31.60 -16.47
C ILE A 78 5.48 31.27 -17.95
N LEU A 79 4.44 31.84 -18.56
CA LEU A 79 4.19 31.78 -20.00
C LEU A 79 4.57 33.11 -20.64
N LEU A 80 5.45 33.04 -21.65
CA LEU A 80 6.06 34.18 -22.32
C LEU A 80 5.74 34.18 -23.81
N GLU A 81 5.56 35.38 -24.37
CA GLU A 81 5.64 35.67 -25.80
C GLU A 81 6.87 36.56 -26.04
N GLY A 82 7.91 36.01 -26.67
CA GLY A 82 9.22 36.66 -26.71
C GLY A 82 9.77 36.88 -25.29
N SER A 83 10.00 38.13 -24.91
CA SER A 83 10.40 38.53 -23.55
C SER A 83 9.23 38.95 -22.65
N THR A 84 8.02 39.04 -23.18
CA THR A 84 6.84 39.55 -22.47
C THR A 84 6.16 38.42 -21.71
N THR A 85 5.96 38.60 -20.40
CA THR A 85 5.15 37.69 -19.58
C THR A 85 3.66 37.89 -19.86
N LEU A 86 3.02 36.84 -20.38
CA LEU A 86 1.57 36.81 -20.57
C LEU A 86 0.85 36.47 -19.27
N ILE A 87 1.31 35.41 -18.58
CA ILE A 87 0.75 34.97 -17.31
C ILE A 87 1.81 34.23 -16.48
N GLN A 88 1.64 34.24 -15.17
CA GLN A 88 2.43 33.42 -14.25
C GLN A 88 1.56 32.91 -13.10
N GLY A 89 1.86 31.71 -12.58
CA GLY A 89 1.15 31.11 -11.46
C GLY A 89 1.73 29.76 -11.04
N ASP A 90 1.05 29.09 -10.11
CA ASP A 90 1.44 27.73 -9.69
C ASP A 90 1.29 26.69 -10.82
N SER A 91 0.41 26.99 -11.78
CA SER A 91 0.28 26.27 -13.04
C SER A 91 -0.26 27.20 -14.13
N VAL A 92 -0.08 26.82 -15.38
CA VAL A 92 -0.69 27.48 -16.55
C VAL A 92 -1.53 26.45 -17.29
N ASN A 93 -2.81 26.77 -17.51
CA ASN A 93 -3.75 25.88 -18.20
C ASN A 93 -4.13 26.47 -19.56
N LEU A 94 -4.01 25.65 -20.61
CA LEU A 94 -4.33 25.99 -21.99
C LEU A 94 -5.45 25.09 -22.50
N ILE A 95 -6.49 25.69 -23.05
CA ILE A 95 -7.66 24.98 -23.60
C ILE A 95 -7.74 25.29 -25.09
N PRO A 96 -7.78 24.29 -25.98
CA PRO A 96 -7.88 24.55 -27.41
C PRO A 96 -9.25 25.17 -27.74
N SER A 97 -9.27 26.14 -28.64
CA SER A 97 -10.53 26.74 -29.13
C SER A 97 -11.34 25.79 -30.01
N LEU A 98 -10.71 24.79 -30.62
CA LEU A 98 -11.35 23.70 -31.36
C LEU A 98 -10.64 22.39 -30.99
N GLU A 99 -11.35 21.27 -30.85
CA GLU A 99 -10.72 19.99 -30.49
C GLU A 99 -9.72 19.49 -31.56
N THR A 100 -9.78 20.01 -32.79
CA THR A 100 -8.78 19.75 -33.85
C THR A 100 -7.52 20.60 -33.75
N ASN A 101 -7.51 21.65 -32.91
CA ASN A 101 -6.31 22.43 -32.63
C ASN A 101 -5.33 21.59 -31.81
N TYR A 102 -4.05 21.65 -32.16
CA TYR A 102 -3.00 20.98 -31.42
C TYR A 102 -1.90 21.96 -31.01
N LEU A 103 -1.22 21.61 -29.93
CA LEU A 103 -0.06 22.33 -29.42
C LEU A 103 1.19 21.50 -29.73
N THR A 104 2.17 22.10 -30.40
CA THR A 104 3.50 21.49 -30.46
C THR A 104 4.28 21.85 -29.20
N ILE A 105 4.86 20.87 -28.53
CA ILE A 105 5.75 21.06 -27.37
C ILE A 105 7.09 20.45 -27.74
N ASN A 106 8.15 21.28 -27.81
CA ASN A 106 9.46 20.87 -28.32
C ASN A 106 9.36 20.09 -29.66
N ASN A 107 8.60 20.65 -30.59
CA ASN A 107 8.34 20.15 -31.95
C ASN A 107 7.48 18.87 -32.04
N ARG A 108 7.00 18.29 -30.93
CA ARG A 108 6.06 17.16 -30.98
C ARG A 108 4.63 17.67 -30.82
N PRO A 109 3.70 17.36 -31.75
CA PRO A 109 2.31 17.81 -31.67
C PRO A 109 1.51 16.98 -30.67
N TYR A 110 0.58 17.63 -29.96
CA TYR A 110 -0.33 17.01 -29.01
C TYR A 110 -1.72 17.68 -29.11
N LEU A 111 -2.77 16.89 -29.18
CA LEU A 111 -4.17 17.37 -29.14
C LEU A 111 -4.63 17.60 -27.69
N GLY A 112 -5.77 18.28 -27.54
CA GLY A 112 -6.42 18.49 -26.25
C GLY A 112 -5.87 19.67 -25.47
N SER A 113 -6.19 19.70 -24.17
CA SER A 113 -5.79 20.76 -23.23
C SER A 113 -4.49 20.40 -22.51
N PHE A 114 -3.86 21.43 -21.94
CA PHE A 114 -2.57 21.29 -21.25
C PHE A 114 -2.57 22.04 -19.93
N ARG A 115 -2.06 21.39 -18.88
CA ARG A 115 -1.69 22.03 -17.63
C ARG A 115 -0.19 21.90 -17.42
N PHE A 116 0.52 23.01 -17.37
CA PHE A 116 1.95 23.06 -17.08
C PHE A 116 2.15 23.26 -15.58
N ILE A 117 2.88 22.34 -14.94
CA ILE A 117 3.15 22.36 -13.49
C ILE A 117 4.66 22.35 -13.19
N PRO A 118 5.08 22.84 -12.02
CA PRO A 118 6.45 22.68 -11.57
C PRO A 118 6.72 21.23 -11.12
N GLU A 119 7.90 20.72 -11.44
CA GLU A 119 8.37 19.40 -11.01
C GLU A 119 9.78 19.50 -10.40
N ASN A 120 9.97 18.85 -9.26
CA ASN A 120 11.24 18.83 -8.50
C ASN A 120 11.84 20.22 -8.26
N SER A 121 10.98 21.25 -8.15
CA SER A 121 11.35 22.66 -7.97
C SER A 121 12.40 23.15 -8.99
N LYS A 122 12.38 22.60 -10.21
CA LYS A 122 13.37 22.90 -11.24
C LYS A 122 12.83 22.78 -12.67
N TYR A 123 11.94 21.82 -12.92
CA TYR A 123 11.51 21.49 -14.27
C TYR A 123 10.05 21.91 -14.51
N VAL A 124 9.71 22.15 -15.78
CA VAL A 124 8.34 22.30 -16.25
C VAL A 124 7.83 20.96 -16.73
N ARG A 125 6.67 20.53 -16.23
CA ARG A 125 6.04 19.28 -16.63
C ARG A 125 4.65 19.55 -17.23
N PRO A 126 4.42 19.22 -18.51
CA PRO A 126 3.09 19.25 -19.10
C PRO A 126 2.25 18.04 -18.65
N ILE A 127 1.00 18.30 -18.29
CA ILE A 127 -0.08 17.32 -18.16
C ILE A 127 -1.04 17.57 -19.32
N ASN A 128 -1.11 16.64 -20.26
CA ASN A 128 -2.02 16.68 -21.41
C ASN A 128 -3.35 16.02 -21.04
N GLU A 129 -4.46 16.72 -21.23
CA GLU A 129 -5.80 16.15 -21.09
C GLU A 129 -6.44 16.02 -22.47
N VAL A 130 -6.75 14.78 -22.85
CA VAL A 130 -7.08 14.39 -24.23
C VAL A 130 -8.16 13.32 -24.24
N PHE A 131 -9.01 13.30 -25.26
CA PHE A 131 -9.99 12.25 -25.48
C PHE A 131 -9.33 10.88 -25.68
N ILE A 132 -9.94 9.83 -25.14
CA ILE A 132 -9.31 8.51 -25.11
C ILE A 132 -9.07 7.92 -26.50
N GLU A 133 -9.95 8.12 -27.48
CA GLU A 133 -9.73 7.62 -28.85
C GLU A 133 -8.54 8.33 -29.51
N ASP A 134 -8.39 9.63 -29.28
CA ASP A 134 -7.26 10.43 -29.78
C ASP A 134 -5.94 10.06 -29.09
N TYR A 135 -6.01 9.77 -27.79
CA TYR A 135 -4.91 9.19 -27.03
C TYR A 135 -4.47 7.85 -27.62
N LEU A 136 -5.41 6.93 -27.90
CA LEU A 136 -5.12 5.60 -28.42
C LEU A 136 -4.51 5.64 -29.81
N LYS A 137 -4.91 6.58 -30.67
CA LYS A 137 -4.26 6.82 -31.97
C LYS A 137 -2.80 7.25 -31.83
N GLY A 138 -2.43 7.83 -30.69
CA GLY A 138 -1.04 8.12 -30.31
C GLY A 138 -0.33 6.98 -29.56
N VAL A 139 -1.04 6.00 -29.00
CA VAL A 139 -0.47 4.85 -28.27
C VAL A 139 -0.23 3.66 -29.19
N VAL A 140 -1.25 3.21 -29.92
CA VAL A 140 -1.20 1.99 -30.74
C VAL A 140 0.01 1.95 -31.69
N PRO A 141 0.36 3.01 -32.45
CA PRO A 141 1.52 2.97 -33.35
C PRO A 141 2.89 3.00 -32.62
N PHE A 142 2.92 3.29 -31.32
CA PHE A 142 4.12 3.25 -30.48
C PHE A 142 4.24 1.96 -29.66
N GLU A 143 3.15 1.21 -29.52
CA GLU A 143 3.13 -0.12 -28.89
C GLU A 143 3.28 -1.25 -29.94
N MET A 144 2.67 -1.11 -31.11
CA MET A 144 2.81 -2.02 -32.24
C MET A 144 3.28 -1.28 -33.49
N MET A 145 4.02 -1.95 -34.38
CA MET A 145 4.37 -1.36 -35.66
C MET A 145 3.08 -1.08 -36.45
N ALA A 146 2.85 0.19 -36.80
CA ALA A 146 1.57 0.63 -37.35
C ALA A 146 1.20 0.03 -38.73
N GLY A 147 2.18 -0.56 -39.43
CA GLY A 147 1.99 -1.30 -40.69
C GLY A 147 1.62 -2.77 -40.52
N TRP A 148 1.52 -3.27 -39.28
CA TRP A 148 1.09 -4.66 -39.03
C TRP A 148 -0.38 -4.88 -39.38
N ASN A 149 -0.75 -6.16 -39.45
CA ASN A 149 -2.10 -6.61 -39.70
C ASN A 149 -3.11 -5.89 -38.79
N LYS A 150 -4.18 -5.38 -39.41
CA LYS A 150 -5.17 -4.55 -38.73
C LYS A 150 -5.85 -5.29 -37.57
N GLU A 151 -6.07 -6.60 -37.67
CA GLU A 151 -6.69 -7.37 -36.59
C GLU A 151 -5.79 -7.44 -35.34
N ALA A 152 -4.47 -7.46 -35.50
CA ALA A 152 -3.54 -7.30 -34.38
C ALA A 152 -3.63 -5.90 -33.77
N LEU A 153 -3.68 -4.85 -34.60
CA LEU A 153 -3.82 -3.47 -34.14
C LEU A 153 -5.15 -3.23 -33.41
N LYS A 154 -6.25 -3.86 -33.85
CA LYS A 154 -7.55 -3.84 -33.16
C LYS A 154 -7.47 -4.49 -31.79
N SER A 155 -6.82 -5.65 -31.69
CA SER A 155 -6.62 -6.32 -30.40
C SER A 155 -5.82 -5.44 -29.43
N GLN A 156 -4.79 -4.74 -29.93
CA GLN A 156 -4.02 -3.78 -29.14
C GLN A 156 -4.83 -2.55 -28.76
N ALA A 157 -5.67 -2.02 -29.65
CA ALA A 157 -6.54 -0.87 -29.38
C ALA A 157 -7.53 -1.18 -28.24
N VAL A 158 -8.21 -2.33 -28.29
CA VAL A 158 -9.15 -2.76 -27.24
C VAL A 158 -8.43 -3.01 -25.90
N ALA A 159 -7.28 -3.70 -25.92
CA ALA A 159 -6.48 -3.92 -24.72
C ALA A 159 -5.99 -2.59 -24.11
N ALA A 160 -5.44 -1.70 -24.94
CA ALA A 160 -4.94 -0.39 -24.53
C ALA A 160 -6.06 0.51 -23.98
N ARG A 161 -7.24 0.51 -24.60
CA ARG A 161 -8.43 1.24 -24.14
C ARG A 161 -8.88 0.75 -22.77
N THR A 162 -8.99 -0.58 -22.63
CA THR A 162 -9.38 -1.21 -21.36
C THR A 162 -8.39 -0.85 -20.25
N TYR A 163 -7.09 -0.92 -20.55
CA TYR A 163 -6.04 -0.53 -19.61
C TYR A 163 -6.18 0.94 -19.21
N ALA A 164 -6.23 1.86 -20.17
CA ALA A 164 -6.30 3.30 -19.91
C ALA A 164 -7.54 3.71 -19.09
N LEU A 165 -8.72 3.14 -19.40
CA LEU A 165 -9.95 3.42 -18.65
C LEU A 165 -9.89 2.96 -17.20
N SER A 166 -9.11 1.92 -16.87
CA SER A 166 -8.90 1.52 -15.47
C SER A 166 -8.18 2.59 -14.63
N TYR A 167 -7.61 3.62 -15.28
CA TYR A 167 -6.92 4.76 -14.67
C TYR A 167 -7.63 6.10 -14.89
N LEU A 168 -8.90 6.12 -15.35
CA LEU A 168 -9.60 7.35 -15.78
C LEU A 168 -9.55 8.51 -14.76
N ASN A 169 -9.56 8.21 -13.45
CA ASN A 169 -9.50 9.21 -12.37
C ASN A 169 -8.08 9.48 -11.84
N ARG A 170 -7.05 9.21 -12.63
CA ARG A 170 -5.63 9.34 -12.26
C ARG A 170 -4.83 9.97 -13.40
N VAL A 171 -3.69 10.58 -13.05
CA VAL A 171 -2.70 11.03 -14.02
C VAL A 171 -1.75 9.89 -14.34
N MET A 172 -1.78 9.38 -15.57
CA MET A 172 -0.82 8.41 -16.08
C MET A 172 0.42 9.13 -16.64
N ASP A 173 1.59 8.50 -16.65
CA ASP A 173 2.73 9.00 -17.44
C ASP A 173 2.82 8.29 -18.79
N ASP A 174 3.50 8.90 -19.76
CA ASP A 174 3.69 8.39 -21.14
C ASP A 174 4.91 7.44 -21.28
N THR A 175 5.33 6.81 -20.19
CA THR A 175 6.44 5.85 -20.17
C THR A 175 5.94 4.41 -20.15
N ILE A 176 6.86 3.45 -20.22
CA ILE A 176 6.58 2.01 -20.10
C ILE A 176 5.97 1.59 -18.75
N ASN A 177 5.86 2.51 -17.77
CA ASN A 177 5.11 2.27 -16.53
C ASN A 177 3.60 2.19 -16.78
N TYR A 178 3.12 2.84 -17.85
CA TYR A 178 1.74 2.78 -18.31
C TYR A 178 1.70 2.36 -19.77
N GLN A 179 1.77 3.33 -20.69
CA GLN A 179 1.73 3.12 -22.13
C GLN A 179 2.51 4.24 -22.81
N VAL A 180 3.24 3.90 -23.87
CA VAL A 180 4.00 4.89 -24.62
C VAL A 180 3.01 5.73 -25.45
N TYR A 181 2.88 7.01 -25.10
CA TYR A 181 2.00 7.94 -25.81
C TYR A 181 2.79 8.88 -26.72
N GLY A 182 2.57 8.74 -28.02
CA GLY A 182 3.25 9.46 -29.07
C GLY A 182 2.83 10.92 -29.25
N GLY A 183 1.70 11.35 -28.65
CA GLY A 183 1.03 12.58 -29.03
C GLY A 183 0.25 12.42 -30.34
N TYR A 184 0.14 13.52 -31.10
CA TYR A 184 -0.54 13.54 -32.39
C TYR A 184 0.37 13.04 -33.54
N ALA A 185 1.04 11.91 -33.31
CA ALA A 185 1.87 11.20 -34.28
C ALA A 185 1.14 9.93 -34.74
N TRP A 186 -0.01 10.13 -35.36
CA TRP A 186 -0.92 9.06 -35.76
C TRP A 186 -0.50 8.39 -37.06
N HIS A 187 -0.98 7.17 -37.30
CA HIS A 187 -0.76 6.42 -38.53
C HIS A 187 -2.09 5.88 -39.08
N PRO A 188 -2.39 6.02 -40.39
CA PRO A 188 -3.71 5.71 -40.93
C PRO A 188 -4.25 4.32 -40.59
N ASN A 189 -3.40 3.28 -40.67
CA ASN A 189 -3.83 1.90 -40.41
C ASN A 189 -4.13 1.63 -38.93
N SER A 190 -3.33 2.15 -38.00
CA SER A 190 -3.61 2.02 -36.57
C SER A 190 -4.76 2.92 -36.14
N THR A 191 -4.90 4.09 -36.74
CA THR A 191 -6.06 4.97 -36.55
C THR A 191 -7.35 4.28 -36.95
N ALA A 192 -7.39 3.64 -38.13
CA ALA A 192 -8.54 2.85 -38.56
C ALA A 192 -8.85 1.71 -37.59
N ALA A 193 -7.84 1.03 -37.04
CA ALA A 193 -8.07 -0.02 -36.03
C ALA A 193 -8.67 0.51 -34.72
N VAL A 194 -8.23 1.71 -34.27
CA VAL A 194 -8.81 2.39 -33.10
C VAL A 194 -10.25 2.78 -33.38
N ASP A 195 -10.53 3.41 -34.53
CA ASP A 195 -11.86 3.87 -34.92
C ASP A 195 -12.84 2.69 -35.12
N GLU A 196 -12.41 1.61 -35.78
CA GLU A 196 -13.21 0.39 -35.99
C GLU A 196 -13.54 -0.34 -34.68
N THR A 197 -12.80 -0.09 -33.59
CA THR A 197 -13.04 -0.66 -32.25
C THR A 197 -13.45 0.39 -31.22
N LYS A 198 -13.95 1.54 -31.67
CA LYS A 198 -14.29 2.67 -30.80
C LYS A 198 -15.16 2.24 -29.63
N GLY A 199 -14.73 2.58 -28.41
CA GLY A 199 -15.46 2.27 -27.18
C GLY A 199 -15.46 0.79 -26.77
N GLU A 200 -14.86 -0.13 -27.53
CA GLU A 200 -14.80 -1.55 -27.16
C GLU A 200 -13.74 -1.81 -26.09
N VAL A 201 -14.16 -2.46 -25.01
CA VAL A 201 -13.36 -2.78 -23.83
C VAL A 201 -13.58 -4.22 -23.38
N LEU A 202 -12.61 -4.77 -22.65
CA LEU A 202 -12.68 -6.12 -22.07
C LEU A 202 -13.19 -6.06 -20.62
N LYS A 203 -14.22 -6.84 -20.33
CA LYS A 203 -14.79 -6.98 -18.98
C LYS A 203 -14.80 -8.43 -18.50
N SER A 204 -14.67 -8.59 -17.19
CA SER A 204 -14.91 -9.82 -16.46
C SER A 204 -15.82 -9.51 -15.28
N ASN A 205 -16.92 -10.25 -15.13
CA ASN A 205 -17.93 -9.99 -14.07
C ASN A 205 -18.43 -8.52 -14.07
N GLY A 206 -18.65 -7.95 -15.26
CA GLY A 206 -19.13 -6.58 -15.44
C GLY A 206 -18.12 -5.47 -15.12
N ARG A 207 -16.87 -5.81 -14.77
CA ARG A 207 -15.80 -4.84 -14.47
C ARG A 207 -14.70 -4.89 -15.52
N LEU A 208 -14.10 -3.73 -15.82
CA LEU A 208 -12.90 -3.66 -16.67
C LEU A 208 -11.81 -4.59 -16.11
N ILE A 209 -11.16 -5.35 -16.99
CA ILE A 209 -10.02 -6.17 -16.61
C ILE A 209 -8.72 -5.36 -16.56
N SER A 210 -7.68 -5.92 -15.94
CA SER A 210 -6.31 -5.44 -16.15
C SER A 210 -5.76 -6.00 -17.46
N ALA A 211 -5.99 -5.30 -18.57
CA ALA A 211 -5.58 -5.69 -19.92
C ALA A 211 -4.10 -5.37 -20.20
N VAL A 212 -3.21 -5.99 -19.43
CA VAL A 212 -1.75 -5.86 -19.56
C VAL A 212 -1.21 -6.61 -20.78
N PHE A 213 -0.17 -6.07 -21.40
CA PHE A 213 0.44 -6.63 -22.61
C PHE A 213 1.96 -6.43 -22.61
N SER A 214 2.67 -7.24 -23.40
CA SER A 214 4.12 -7.09 -23.60
C SER A 214 4.56 -7.48 -25.01
N ALA A 215 5.79 -7.13 -25.40
CA ALA A 215 6.28 -7.34 -26.76
C ALA A 215 6.28 -8.83 -27.15
N SER A 216 6.87 -9.69 -26.32
CA SER A 216 6.83 -11.15 -26.49
C SER A 216 6.74 -11.85 -25.13
N ASN A 217 5.87 -12.85 -25.05
CA ASN A 217 5.70 -13.67 -23.85
C ASN A 217 6.70 -14.84 -23.80
N GLY A 218 7.56 -15.03 -24.80
CA GLY A 218 8.57 -16.09 -24.82
C GLY A 218 7.99 -17.49 -25.10
N GLY A 219 6.84 -17.57 -25.77
CA GLY A 219 6.12 -18.80 -26.09
C GLY A 219 5.17 -19.31 -25.00
N LYS A 220 5.08 -18.62 -23.86
CA LYS A 220 4.21 -19.00 -22.74
C LYS A 220 3.78 -17.79 -21.92
N THR A 221 2.47 -17.57 -21.76
CA THR A 221 1.93 -16.50 -20.91
C THR A 221 2.18 -16.80 -19.42
N GLU A 222 2.06 -15.78 -18.57
CA GLU A 222 2.24 -15.85 -17.13
C GLU A 222 0.99 -15.33 -16.39
N SER A 223 0.83 -15.76 -15.14
CA SER A 223 -0.21 -15.25 -14.25
C SER A 223 0.19 -13.96 -13.53
N ASN A 224 -0.81 -13.13 -13.23
CA ASN A 224 -0.64 -11.90 -12.45
C ASN A 224 -0.14 -12.15 -11.02
N ALA A 225 -0.51 -13.29 -10.44
CA ALA A 225 -0.09 -13.69 -9.10
C ALA A 225 1.41 -13.99 -9.05
N ASN A 226 1.94 -14.68 -10.05
CA ASN A 226 3.37 -15.00 -10.13
C ASN A 226 4.24 -13.76 -10.34
N VAL A 227 3.82 -12.82 -11.20
CA VAL A 227 4.62 -11.62 -11.51
C VAL A 227 4.51 -10.56 -10.42
N TRP A 228 3.31 -10.29 -9.91
CA TRP A 228 3.06 -9.14 -9.03
C TRP A 228 2.67 -9.51 -7.60
N GLY A 229 2.56 -10.79 -7.26
CA GLY A 229 2.14 -11.23 -5.92
C GLY A 229 0.69 -10.87 -5.57
N THR A 230 -0.13 -10.55 -6.59
CA THR A 230 -1.54 -10.20 -6.43
C THR A 230 -2.43 -11.44 -6.41
N SER A 231 -3.68 -11.31 -5.97
CA SER A 231 -4.64 -12.43 -6.05
C SER A 231 -4.82 -12.88 -7.50
N PRO A 232 -4.77 -14.19 -7.81
CA PRO A 232 -4.92 -14.68 -9.17
C PRO A 232 -6.28 -14.27 -9.75
N VAL A 233 -6.28 -13.86 -11.02
CA VAL A 233 -7.51 -13.55 -11.76
C VAL A 233 -7.73 -14.58 -12.88
N SER A 234 -8.99 -14.90 -13.17
CA SER A 234 -9.36 -15.97 -14.11
C SER A 234 -8.97 -15.69 -15.56
N TYR A 235 -8.76 -14.42 -15.92
CA TYR A 235 -8.46 -13.98 -17.29
C TYR A 235 -6.96 -13.80 -17.56
N LEU A 236 -6.07 -13.93 -16.57
CA LEU A 236 -4.60 -13.87 -16.75
C LEU A 236 -3.99 -15.21 -16.34
N THR A 237 -4.17 -16.20 -17.21
CA THR A 237 -3.75 -17.59 -16.99
C THR A 237 -2.48 -17.92 -17.76
N ILE A 238 -1.79 -18.97 -17.30
CA ILE A 238 -0.58 -19.50 -17.93
C ILE A 238 -1.00 -20.43 -19.08
N LYS A 239 -0.55 -20.10 -20.29
CA LYS A 239 -0.89 -20.81 -21.53
C LYS A 239 0.33 -20.86 -22.45
N THR A 240 0.50 -21.96 -23.16
CA THR A 240 1.44 -22.00 -24.29
C THR A 240 0.91 -21.12 -25.41
N ASP A 241 1.79 -20.33 -26.02
CA ASP A 241 1.48 -19.46 -27.15
C ASP A 241 2.40 -19.79 -28.32
N GLU A 242 1.91 -20.64 -29.22
CA GLU A 242 2.67 -21.11 -30.38
C GLU A 242 2.92 -20.00 -31.41
N PHE A 243 2.11 -18.94 -31.39
CA PHE A 243 2.22 -17.81 -32.30
C PHE A 243 3.16 -16.72 -31.77
N ASP A 244 3.56 -16.76 -30.50
CA ASP A 244 4.54 -15.81 -29.98
C ASP A 244 5.88 -15.91 -30.73
N ALA A 245 6.54 -14.77 -30.95
CA ALA A 245 7.83 -14.75 -31.65
C ALA A 245 8.97 -15.44 -30.90
N LYS A 246 8.79 -15.74 -29.60
CA LYS A 246 9.82 -16.32 -28.72
C LYS A 246 11.11 -15.52 -28.79
N THR A 247 11.01 -14.19 -28.66
CA THR A 247 12.13 -13.26 -28.81
C THR A 247 13.29 -13.68 -27.92
N ALA A 248 14.40 -14.11 -28.53
CA ALA A 248 15.57 -14.55 -27.77
C ALA A 248 16.36 -13.35 -27.23
N TRP A 249 16.88 -13.47 -26.02
CA TRP A 249 17.77 -12.51 -25.42
C TRP A 249 18.92 -13.20 -24.70
N LYS A 250 20.06 -12.53 -24.64
CA LYS A 250 21.29 -13.03 -24.01
C LYS A 250 22.16 -11.88 -23.53
N PHE A 251 22.74 -12.04 -22.35
CA PHE A 251 23.84 -11.19 -21.89
C PHE A 251 24.92 -12.03 -21.21
N SER A 252 26.14 -11.50 -21.23
CA SER A 252 27.29 -12.08 -20.56
C SER A 252 27.99 -11.02 -19.72
N VAL A 253 28.58 -11.44 -18.61
CA VAL A 253 29.38 -10.58 -17.73
C VAL A 253 30.58 -11.36 -17.22
N LYS A 254 31.76 -10.75 -17.23
CA LYS A 254 32.96 -11.34 -16.67
C LYS A 254 32.86 -11.42 -15.15
N THR A 255 33.33 -12.53 -14.59
CA THR A 255 33.41 -12.70 -13.14
C THR A 255 34.40 -11.73 -12.50
N GLN A 256 35.47 -11.40 -13.22
CA GLN A 256 36.42 -10.35 -12.89
C GLN A 256 36.25 -9.15 -13.83
N GLN A 257 36.14 -7.95 -13.28
CA GLN A 257 35.85 -6.73 -14.04
C GLN A 257 37.07 -5.85 -14.28
N ILE A 258 38.13 -5.94 -13.50
CA ILE A 258 39.35 -5.12 -13.70
C ILE A 258 40.60 -5.98 -13.66
N ASP A 259 41.65 -5.48 -14.31
CA ASP A 259 43.02 -5.98 -14.12
C ASP A 259 43.52 -5.58 -12.71
N PRO A 260 43.83 -6.54 -11.83
CA PRO A 260 44.23 -6.26 -10.45
C PRO A 260 45.65 -5.71 -10.37
N THR A 261 46.42 -5.73 -11.46
CA THR A 261 47.77 -5.18 -11.55
C THR A 261 47.78 -3.67 -11.78
N ILE A 262 46.64 -3.04 -12.10
CA ILE A 262 46.52 -1.61 -12.36
C ILE A 262 46.01 -0.87 -11.11
N PRO A 263 46.87 -0.18 -10.33
CA PRO A 263 46.47 0.46 -9.07
C PRO A 263 45.84 1.84 -9.26
N SER A 264 46.02 2.47 -10.42
CA SER A 264 45.56 3.84 -10.69
C SER A 264 44.07 3.90 -11.00
N TRP A 265 43.32 4.74 -10.27
CA TRP A 265 41.87 4.94 -10.47
C TRP A 265 41.49 5.33 -11.89
N THR A 266 42.28 6.21 -12.53
CA THR A 266 42.00 6.73 -13.88
C THR A 266 42.30 5.72 -14.97
N GLN A 267 43.25 4.80 -14.73
CA GLN A 267 43.62 3.75 -15.68
C GLN A 267 42.78 2.48 -15.51
N MET A 268 42.23 2.26 -14.32
CA MET A 268 41.36 1.12 -14.02
C MET A 268 40.07 1.20 -14.84
N LYS A 269 39.86 0.22 -15.72
CA LYS A 269 38.70 0.12 -16.60
C LYS A 269 37.99 -1.21 -16.39
N GLU A 270 36.68 -1.13 -16.19
CA GLU A 270 35.83 -2.32 -16.17
C GLU A 270 35.77 -2.96 -17.56
N PHE A 271 35.91 -4.29 -17.64
CA PHE A 271 35.84 -5.03 -18.89
C PHE A 271 34.44 -4.95 -19.52
N ASP A 272 33.38 -5.07 -18.71
CA ASP A 272 32.01 -4.92 -19.18
C ASP A 272 31.49 -3.54 -18.85
N THR A 273 31.18 -2.73 -19.86
CA THR A 273 30.72 -1.35 -19.65
C THR A 273 29.22 -1.25 -19.44
N THR A 274 28.41 -2.05 -20.15
CA THR A 274 26.94 -1.98 -20.07
C THR A 274 26.41 -2.45 -18.71
N ILE A 275 26.73 -3.69 -18.32
CA ILE A 275 26.23 -4.28 -17.07
C ILE A 275 26.77 -3.53 -15.85
N THR A 276 28.06 -3.19 -15.83
CA THR A 276 28.63 -2.45 -14.68
C THR A 276 28.08 -1.04 -14.57
N THR A 277 27.75 -0.37 -15.68
CA THR A 277 27.07 0.93 -15.63
C THR A 277 25.70 0.80 -14.99
N SER A 278 24.89 -0.19 -15.38
CA SER A 278 23.58 -0.44 -14.75
C SER A 278 23.70 -0.74 -13.26
N ILE A 279 24.65 -1.59 -12.86
CA ILE A 279 24.88 -1.92 -11.44
C ILE A 279 25.32 -0.67 -10.66
N LYS A 280 26.24 0.14 -11.21
CA LYS A 280 26.67 1.40 -10.58
C LYS A 280 25.50 2.36 -10.41
N SER A 281 24.67 2.57 -11.44
CA SER A 281 23.46 3.39 -11.33
C SER A 281 22.51 2.89 -10.23
N TRP A 282 22.35 1.57 -10.10
CA TRP A 282 21.60 0.98 -9.01
C TRP A 282 22.24 1.27 -7.64
N MET A 283 23.55 1.08 -7.49
CA MET A 283 24.27 1.34 -6.23
C MET A 283 24.18 2.81 -5.78
N LEU A 284 24.28 3.76 -6.71
CA LEU A 284 24.17 5.20 -6.43
C LEU A 284 22.82 5.56 -5.77
N THR A 285 21.76 4.80 -6.05
CA THR A 285 20.42 4.99 -5.45
C THR A 285 20.21 4.14 -4.19
N HIS A 286 21.14 3.24 -3.86
CA HIS A 286 21.03 2.26 -2.76
C HIS A 286 22.23 2.32 -1.81
N GLY A 287 22.53 3.52 -1.29
CA GLY A 287 23.52 3.73 -0.24
C GLY A 287 24.88 4.27 -0.70
N TYR A 288 25.09 4.45 -2.00
CA TYR A 288 26.34 5.00 -2.57
C TYR A 288 26.15 6.34 -3.30
N ALA A 289 25.15 7.13 -2.91
CA ALA A 289 24.89 8.43 -3.53
C ALA A 289 26.14 9.34 -3.51
N GLY A 290 26.46 9.92 -4.67
CA GLY A 290 27.61 10.82 -4.84
C GLY A 290 28.98 10.13 -4.83
N LYS A 291 29.06 8.79 -4.81
CA LYS A 291 30.33 8.05 -4.83
C LYS A 291 30.79 7.78 -6.26
N GLU A 292 32.10 7.89 -6.49
CA GLU A 292 32.74 7.32 -7.67
C GLU A 292 33.05 5.84 -7.38
N ILE A 293 32.55 4.94 -8.24
CA ILE A 293 32.59 3.48 -8.02
C ILE A 293 33.30 2.80 -9.19
N LYS A 294 34.15 1.81 -8.87
CA LYS A 294 34.74 0.85 -9.83
C LYS A 294 34.38 -0.56 -9.40
N ILE A 295 33.64 -1.29 -10.23
CA ILE A 295 33.30 -2.69 -9.95
C ILE A 295 34.53 -3.53 -10.28
N THR A 296 35.00 -4.33 -9.31
CA THR A 296 36.20 -5.16 -9.44
C THR A 296 35.87 -6.58 -9.86
N ALA A 297 34.75 -7.14 -9.39
CA ALA A 297 34.30 -8.49 -9.72
C ALA A 297 32.79 -8.66 -9.51
N ILE A 298 32.20 -9.59 -10.27
CA ILE A 298 30.83 -10.08 -10.12
C ILE A 298 30.90 -11.61 -10.05
N PRO A 299 31.36 -12.17 -8.93
CA PRO A 299 31.67 -13.60 -8.84
C PRO A 299 30.42 -14.51 -8.80
N ILE A 300 29.26 -13.95 -8.44
CA ILE A 300 28.00 -14.67 -8.34
C ILE A 300 26.93 -13.87 -9.07
N LEU A 301 26.24 -14.52 -9.99
CA LEU A 301 24.97 -14.09 -10.57
C LEU A 301 24.16 -15.37 -10.88
N SER A 302 23.14 -15.63 -10.07
CA SER A 302 22.26 -16.78 -10.23
C SER A 302 20.80 -16.31 -10.36
N LEU A 303 20.01 -17.04 -11.14
CA LEU A 303 18.57 -16.87 -11.21
C LEU A 303 17.93 -18.24 -11.09
N ASN A 304 16.95 -18.37 -10.20
CA ASN A 304 16.40 -19.65 -9.78
C ASN A 304 14.94 -19.51 -9.34
N THR A 305 14.38 -20.60 -8.80
CA THR A 305 13.02 -20.68 -8.28
C THR A 305 11.99 -20.30 -9.37
N PRO A 306 11.85 -21.11 -10.44
CA PRO A 306 10.89 -20.83 -11.48
C PRO A 306 9.46 -20.84 -10.94
N THR A 307 8.63 -19.93 -11.44
CA THR A 307 7.18 -19.91 -11.24
C THR A 307 6.52 -21.08 -11.96
N SER A 308 5.21 -21.28 -11.78
CA SER A 308 4.46 -22.22 -12.62
C SER A 308 4.42 -21.84 -14.12
N GLY A 309 4.76 -20.59 -14.45
CA GLY A 309 4.97 -20.11 -15.82
C GLY A 309 6.42 -20.14 -16.28
N ASP A 310 7.28 -20.90 -15.58
CA ASP A 310 8.72 -21.13 -15.85
C ASP A 310 9.63 -19.89 -15.75
N ARG A 311 9.11 -18.78 -15.22
CA ARG A 311 9.88 -17.54 -15.05
C ARG A 311 10.64 -17.55 -13.74
N VAL A 312 11.91 -17.16 -13.75
CA VAL A 312 12.71 -17.07 -12.52
C VAL A 312 12.11 -16.00 -11.59
N SER A 313 11.96 -16.34 -10.32
CA SER A 313 11.40 -15.42 -9.32
C SER A 313 12.44 -14.92 -8.30
N LYS A 314 13.55 -15.65 -8.15
CA LYS A 314 14.61 -15.38 -7.16
C LYS A 314 15.99 -15.51 -7.77
N GLY A 315 16.99 -15.02 -7.05
CA GLY A 315 18.39 -15.20 -7.41
C GLY A 315 19.35 -14.59 -6.41
N ASP A 316 20.63 -14.74 -6.72
CA ASP A 316 21.74 -14.20 -5.95
C ASP A 316 22.63 -13.34 -6.83
N ILE A 317 23.20 -12.28 -6.27
CA ILE A 317 24.24 -11.49 -6.94
C ILE A 317 25.24 -10.98 -5.91
N THR A 318 26.53 -11.16 -6.21
CA THR A 318 27.64 -10.63 -5.42
C THR A 318 28.40 -9.62 -6.25
N ILE A 319 28.66 -8.45 -5.68
CA ILE A 319 29.37 -7.35 -6.32
C ILE A 319 30.55 -6.98 -5.44
N GLU A 320 31.75 -7.04 -6.01
CA GLU A 320 32.97 -6.54 -5.39
C GLU A 320 33.38 -5.24 -6.10
N PHE A 321 33.83 -4.24 -5.35
CA PHE A 321 34.07 -2.91 -5.89
C PHE A 321 34.99 -2.07 -5.00
N PHE A 322 35.46 -0.96 -5.56
CA PHE A 322 36.12 0.14 -4.86
C PHE A 322 35.26 1.41 -4.89
N THR A 323 35.43 2.26 -3.89
CA THR A 323 35.03 3.67 -3.98
C THR A 323 36.26 4.55 -3.85
N LYS A 324 36.30 5.64 -4.63
CA LYS A 324 37.49 6.49 -4.74
C LYS A 324 37.93 7.12 -3.42
N ASP A 325 36.99 7.33 -2.53
CA ASP A 325 37.17 7.96 -1.22
C ASP A 325 37.63 7.00 -0.11
N LYS A 326 37.70 5.69 -0.37
CA LYS A 326 38.12 4.69 0.62
C LYS A 326 39.51 4.15 0.32
N LEU A 327 40.48 4.72 1.01
CA LEU A 327 41.89 4.36 0.94
C LEU A 327 42.36 3.83 2.30
N ASP A 328 43.30 2.90 2.29
CA ASP A 328 44.03 2.48 3.48
C ASP A 328 45.13 3.50 3.84
N GLN A 329 45.85 3.24 4.94
CA GLN A 329 46.94 4.10 5.43
C GLN A 329 48.10 4.28 4.42
N ASN A 330 48.18 3.42 3.39
CA ASN A 330 49.19 3.46 2.35
C ASN A 330 48.65 4.05 1.03
N GLY A 331 47.43 4.61 1.04
CA GLY A 331 46.79 5.18 -0.14
C GLY A 331 46.26 4.14 -1.15
N LYS A 332 46.10 2.87 -0.76
CA LYS A 332 45.53 1.82 -1.61
C LYS A 332 44.02 1.71 -1.40
N PHE A 333 43.27 1.51 -2.49
CA PHE A 333 41.82 1.34 -2.41
C PHE A 333 41.42 0.11 -1.58
N ILE A 334 40.49 0.30 -0.65
CA ILE A 334 39.98 -0.76 0.23
C ILE A 334 38.90 -1.57 -0.52
N PRO A 335 39.07 -2.89 -0.72
CA PRO A 335 38.06 -3.74 -1.33
C PRO A 335 36.76 -3.74 -0.53
N GLN A 336 35.64 -3.62 -1.24
CA GLN A 336 34.31 -3.69 -0.66
C GLN A 336 33.49 -4.76 -1.38
N LYS A 337 32.52 -5.33 -0.66
CA LYS A 337 31.68 -6.42 -1.14
C LYS A 337 30.24 -6.21 -0.71
N ILE A 338 29.31 -6.44 -1.63
CA ILE A 338 27.88 -6.54 -1.36
C ILE A 338 27.41 -7.92 -1.81
N GLU A 339 26.66 -8.59 -0.95
CA GLU A 339 26.05 -9.89 -1.23
C GLU A 339 24.53 -9.80 -1.10
N TYR A 340 23.83 -10.00 -2.21
CA TYR A 340 22.39 -10.19 -2.22
C TYR A 340 22.09 -11.66 -2.41
N LYS A 341 21.45 -12.28 -1.41
CA LYS A 341 21.06 -13.68 -1.44
C LYS A 341 19.55 -13.82 -1.39
N ASN A 342 19.00 -14.69 -2.23
CA ASN A 342 17.57 -15.00 -2.33
C ASN A 342 16.69 -13.74 -2.51
N ILE A 343 17.19 -12.77 -3.29
CA ILE A 343 16.46 -11.54 -3.61
C ILE A 343 15.52 -11.77 -4.79
N SER A 344 14.58 -10.85 -5.01
CA SER A 344 13.66 -10.96 -6.15
C SER A 344 14.41 -10.85 -7.49
N ALA A 345 14.00 -11.65 -8.48
CA ALA A 345 14.53 -11.54 -9.84
C ALA A 345 14.32 -10.12 -10.42
N THR A 346 13.26 -9.42 -10.01
CA THR A 346 13.02 -8.00 -10.34
C THR A 346 14.16 -7.09 -9.87
N GLN A 347 14.68 -7.29 -8.65
CA GLN A 347 15.82 -6.53 -8.15
C GLN A 347 17.10 -6.83 -8.94
N ILE A 348 17.35 -8.10 -9.27
CA ILE A 348 18.50 -8.48 -10.10
C ILE A 348 18.38 -7.86 -11.49
N ARG A 349 17.21 -7.94 -12.12
CA ARG A 349 16.92 -7.31 -13.42
C ARG A 349 17.15 -5.80 -13.38
N ALA A 350 16.78 -5.13 -12.28
CA ALA A 350 17.05 -3.70 -12.09
C ALA A 350 18.55 -3.39 -11.95
N MET A 351 19.34 -4.29 -11.36
CA MET A 351 20.81 -4.15 -11.25
C MET A 351 21.51 -4.39 -12.60
N VAL A 352 21.19 -5.48 -13.30
CA VAL A 352 21.86 -5.84 -14.56
C VAL A 352 21.35 -5.03 -15.76
N GLY A 353 20.15 -4.45 -15.65
CA GLY A 353 19.52 -3.60 -16.65
C GLY A 353 18.40 -4.30 -17.42
N ILE A 354 17.26 -3.60 -17.58
CA ILE A 354 16.06 -4.11 -18.26
C ILE A 354 16.26 -4.42 -19.74
N ARG A 355 17.30 -3.88 -20.37
CA ARG A 355 17.68 -4.12 -21.76
C ARG A 355 18.69 -5.26 -21.93
N ALA A 356 19.37 -5.68 -20.85
CA ALA A 356 20.20 -6.88 -20.86
C ALA A 356 19.35 -8.12 -20.59
N MET A 357 18.48 -8.05 -19.59
CA MET A 357 17.51 -9.10 -19.25
C MET A 357 16.11 -8.64 -19.68
N LEU A 358 15.67 -9.05 -20.88
CA LEU A 358 14.40 -8.57 -21.45
C LEU A 358 13.17 -9.20 -20.78
N SER A 359 13.26 -10.43 -20.31
CA SER A 359 12.19 -11.13 -19.61
C SER A 359 12.71 -11.97 -18.45
N TYR A 360 11.80 -12.48 -17.63
CA TYR A 360 12.08 -13.43 -16.55
C TYR A 360 12.07 -14.88 -17.02
N LEU A 361 11.75 -15.16 -18.27
CA LEU A 361 11.79 -16.52 -18.81
C LEU A 361 13.23 -16.86 -19.23
N VAL A 362 14.01 -17.35 -18.27
CA VAL A 362 15.41 -17.76 -18.44
C VAL A 362 15.44 -19.21 -18.92
N THR A 363 16.12 -19.46 -20.03
CA THR A 363 16.28 -20.81 -20.60
C THR A 363 17.61 -21.43 -20.24
N ASN A 364 18.65 -20.63 -20.02
CA ASN A 364 19.97 -21.15 -19.68
C ASN A 364 20.81 -20.14 -18.88
N ILE A 365 21.58 -20.65 -17.92
CA ILE A 365 22.63 -19.90 -17.22
C ILE A 365 23.88 -20.77 -17.21
N THR A 366 24.97 -20.26 -17.79
CA THR A 366 26.26 -20.93 -17.79
C THR A 366 27.29 -20.06 -17.10
N GLN A 367 28.00 -20.63 -16.13
CA GLN A 367 29.10 -19.99 -15.43
C GLN A 367 30.40 -20.75 -15.71
N THR A 368 31.41 -20.03 -16.19
CA THR A 368 32.80 -20.48 -16.26
C THR A 368 33.62 -19.75 -15.19
N SER A 369 34.92 -20.02 -15.11
CA SER A 369 35.82 -19.24 -14.24
C SER A 369 35.79 -17.75 -14.56
N ASP A 370 35.58 -17.40 -15.83
CA ASP A 370 35.81 -16.05 -16.36
C ASP A 370 34.52 -15.30 -16.70
N ASN A 371 33.42 -16.01 -16.97
CA ASN A 371 32.18 -15.42 -17.46
C ASN A 371 30.93 -16.09 -16.87
N ILE A 372 29.91 -15.28 -16.67
CA ILE A 372 28.53 -15.71 -16.42
C ILE A 372 27.70 -15.27 -17.62
N THR A 373 27.02 -16.22 -18.25
CA THR A 373 26.14 -15.98 -19.40
C THR A 373 24.73 -16.40 -19.06
N VAL A 374 23.78 -15.50 -19.28
CA VAL A 374 22.34 -15.74 -19.08
C VAL A 374 21.64 -15.60 -20.42
N SER A 375 20.77 -16.55 -20.75
CA SER A 375 19.97 -16.54 -21.96
C SER A 375 18.52 -16.87 -21.63
N GLY A 376 17.59 -16.31 -22.41
CA GLY A 376 16.17 -16.52 -22.22
C GLY A 376 15.34 -16.14 -23.43
N LEU A 377 14.03 -16.19 -23.25
CA LEU A 377 13.03 -15.88 -24.26
C LEU A 377 12.06 -14.80 -23.74
N GLY A 378 11.40 -14.10 -24.65
CA GLY A 378 10.42 -13.05 -24.35
C GLY A 378 11.02 -11.66 -24.19
N ASP A 379 10.16 -10.65 -24.24
CA ASP A 379 10.47 -9.25 -23.97
C ASP A 379 9.31 -8.60 -23.23
N GLY A 380 9.53 -8.34 -21.93
CA GLY A 380 8.53 -7.87 -21.00
C GLY A 380 8.11 -8.90 -19.94
N HIS A 381 7.02 -8.59 -19.23
CA HIS A 381 6.60 -9.34 -18.05
C HIS A 381 5.95 -10.69 -18.38
N GLY A 382 5.42 -10.89 -19.59
CA GLY A 382 4.88 -12.17 -20.02
C GLY A 382 3.40 -12.41 -19.69
N VAL A 383 2.69 -11.41 -19.17
CA VAL A 383 1.29 -11.55 -18.69
C VAL A 383 0.37 -10.90 -19.71
N GLY A 384 -0.76 -11.57 -20.02
CA GLY A 384 -1.73 -11.05 -20.98
C GLY A 384 -1.23 -11.10 -22.42
N LEU A 385 -1.56 -10.08 -23.21
CA LEU A 385 -1.35 -10.09 -24.67
C LEU A 385 0.14 -10.00 -25.06
N SER A 386 0.59 -10.95 -25.90
CA SER A 386 1.86 -10.82 -26.63
C SER A 386 1.62 -10.04 -27.92
N GLN A 387 2.35 -8.94 -28.13
CA GLN A 387 2.20 -8.10 -29.32
C GLN A 387 2.62 -8.86 -30.59
N TRP A 388 3.77 -9.53 -30.54
CA TRP A 388 4.22 -10.39 -31.64
C TRP A 388 3.30 -11.59 -31.85
N GLY A 389 2.79 -12.19 -30.78
CA GLY A 389 1.85 -13.30 -30.89
C GLY A 389 0.51 -12.87 -31.50
N ALA A 390 -0.01 -11.70 -31.13
CA ALA A 390 -1.22 -11.13 -31.73
C ALA A 390 -1.02 -10.86 -33.23
N LYS A 391 0.13 -10.29 -33.62
CA LYS A 391 0.50 -10.10 -35.04
C LYS A 391 0.52 -11.43 -35.79
N ASN A 392 1.21 -12.44 -35.27
CA ASN A 392 1.34 -13.73 -35.96
C ASN A 392 0.01 -14.50 -36.03
N ARG A 393 -0.86 -14.37 -35.02
CA ARG A 393 -2.24 -14.89 -35.06
C ARG A 393 -3.08 -14.22 -36.14
N ALA A 394 -3.00 -12.89 -36.22
CA ALA A 394 -3.70 -12.11 -37.23
C ALA A 394 -3.24 -12.48 -38.64
N ASP A 395 -1.93 -12.66 -38.86
CA ASP A 395 -1.37 -13.12 -40.14
C ASP A 395 -1.78 -14.55 -40.49
N ALA A 396 -2.08 -15.38 -39.49
CA ALA A 396 -2.66 -16.70 -39.66
C ALA A 396 -4.19 -16.69 -39.84
N GLY A 397 -4.80 -15.51 -39.94
CA GLY A 397 -6.22 -15.33 -40.25
C GLY A 397 -7.16 -15.20 -39.05
N GLN A 398 -6.64 -15.16 -37.82
CA GLN A 398 -7.48 -14.92 -36.63
C GLN A 398 -7.92 -13.45 -36.58
N ASN A 399 -9.19 -13.22 -36.27
CA ASN A 399 -9.69 -11.86 -36.02
C ASN A 399 -9.37 -11.39 -34.59
N TYR A 400 -9.55 -10.09 -34.32
CA TYR A 400 -9.19 -9.51 -33.03
C TYR A 400 -9.97 -10.10 -31.84
N ASN A 401 -11.21 -10.57 -32.04
CA ASN A 401 -12.00 -11.22 -30.99
C ASN A 401 -11.38 -12.55 -30.57
N GLU A 402 -10.94 -13.36 -31.55
CA GLU A 402 -10.25 -14.64 -31.30
C GLU A 402 -8.90 -14.42 -30.62
N ILE A 403 -8.14 -13.40 -31.05
CA ILE A 403 -6.86 -13.03 -30.46
C ILE A 403 -7.05 -12.62 -28.99
N LEU A 404 -8.02 -11.74 -28.70
CA LEU A 404 -8.29 -11.27 -27.34
C LEU A 404 -8.80 -12.39 -26.44
N ALA A 405 -9.68 -13.27 -26.95
CA ALA A 405 -10.19 -14.42 -26.21
C ALA A 405 -9.07 -15.41 -25.82
N PHE A 406 -8.03 -15.55 -26.64
CA PHE A 406 -6.87 -16.36 -26.29
C PHE A 406 -6.12 -15.78 -25.08
N TYR A 407 -5.76 -14.50 -25.12
CA TYR A 407 -4.93 -13.85 -24.09
C TYR A 407 -5.69 -13.48 -22.80
N TYR A 408 -6.99 -13.17 -22.91
CA TYR A 408 -7.84 -12.73 -21.81
C TYR A 408 -9.03 -13.66 -21.67
N ASP A 409 -8.76 -14.87 -21.18
CA ASP A 409 -9.74 -15.95 -21.15
C ASP A 409 -11.00 -15.62 -20.33
N GLY A 410 -12.16 -16.03 -20.82
CA GLY A 410 -13.44 -15.82 -20.15
C GLY A 410 -13.88 -14.35 -20.02
N THR A 411 -13.24 -13.43 -20.76
CA THR A 411 -13.66 -12.02 -20.82
C THR A 411 -14.65 -11.78 -21.95
N THR A 412 -15.42 -10.71 -21.82
CA THR A 412 -16.36 -10.26 -22.85
C THR A 412 -15.97 -8.89 -23.37
N ILE A 413 -16.11 -8.69 -24.68
CA ILE A 413 -15.99 -7.37 -25.29
C ILE A 413 -17.32 -6.65 -25.15
N THR A 414 -17.29 -5.43 -24.60
CA THR A 414 -18.46 -4.59 -24.39
C THR A 414 -18.18 -3.18 -24.88
N LYS A 415 -19.22 -2.44 -25.29
CA LYS A 415 -19.08 -1.04 -25.68
C LYS A 415 -19.32 -0.13 -24.47
N GLU A 416 -18.31 0.64 -24.07
CA GLU A 416 -18.34 1.51 -22.88
C GLU A 416 -18.83 2.92 -23.19
N TYR A 417 -18.69 3.37 -24.45
CA TYR A 417 -19.13 4.68 -24.96
C TYR A 417 -19.24 4.66 -26.48
N THR A 418 -20.01 5.59 -27.03
CA THR A 418 -20.39 5.64 -28.46
C THR A 418 -20.24 7.04 -29.04
N GLU A 419 -20.51 8.09 -28.27
CA GLU A 419 -20.49 9.49 -28.72
C GLU A 419 -19.21 10.23 -28.32
N GLN A 420 -18.71 11.11 -29.20
CA GLN A 420 -17.76 12.15 -28.81
C GLN A 420 -18.55 13.40 -28.36
N PRO A 421 -18.12 14.15 -27.33
CA PRO A 421 -18.75 15.42 -27.01
C PRO A 421 -18.72 16.39 -28.21
N GLN A 422 -19.86 17.02 -28.50
CA GLN A 422 -19.87 18.19 -29.38
C GLN A 422 -19.33 19.40 -28.62
N SER A 423 -18.29 20.05 -29.16
CA SER A 423 -17.73 21.28 -28.58
C SER A 423 -18.69 22.46 -28.79
N ILE A 424 -19.29 22.97 -27.72
CA ILE A 424 -19.96 24.27 -27.74
C ILE A 424 -18.88 25.33 -27.53
N VAL A 425 -18.32 25.86 -28.62
CA VAL A 425 -17.44 27.04 -28.55
C VAL A 425 -18.32 28.24 -28.84
N GLN A 426 -18.63 29.04 -27.81
CA GLN A 426 -19.24 30.35 -28.03
C GLN A 426 -18.29 31.19 -28.90
N PRO A 427 -18.74 31.75 -30.04
CA PRO A 427 -17.93 32.70 -30.77
C PRO A 427 -17.68 33.92 -29.89
N SER A 428 -16.42 34.34 -29.81
CA SER A 428 -16.04 35.61 -29.19
C SER A 428 -16.73 36.74 -29.96
N PRO A 429 -17.40 37.71 -29.30
CA PRO A 429 -18.04 38.81 -30.01
C PRO A 429 -16.97 39.66 -30.73
N GLU A 430 -17.20 39.93 -32.02
CA GLU A 430 -16.44 40.92 -32.79
C GLU A 430 -16.50 42.30 -32.11
N PRO A 431 -15.48 43.16 -32.30
CA PRO A 431 -15.48 44.48 -31.70
C PRO A 431 -16.54 45.35 -32.38
N ILE A 432 -17.58 45.74 -31.63
CA ILE A 432 -18.63 46.63 -32.11
C ILE A 432 -18.14 48.08 -31.98
N ASP A 433 -17.95 48.72 -33.13
CA ASP A 433 -17.79 50.15 -33.28
C ASP A 433 -19.13 50.87 -33.00
N GLN A 434 -19.05 52.09 -32.46
CA GLN A 434 -20.18 52.84 -31.90
C GLN A 434 -21.22 53.26 -32.96
N ALA A 435 -22.48 52.82 -32.83
CA ALA A 435 -23.65 53.57 -33.30
C ALA A 435 -24.94 53.10 -32.60
N GLU A 436 -25.80 54.08 -32.26
CA GLU A 436 -27.03 53.97 -31.47
C GLU A 436 -28.13 53.10 -32.11
N VAL A 437 -28.87 52.32 -31.30
CA VAL A 437 -30.23 51.85 -31.63
C VAL A 437 -31.14 51.88 -30.38
N PRO A 438 -32.43 52.27 -30.49
CA PRO A 438 -33.33 52.50 -29.36
C PRO A 438 -33.93 51.22 -28.75
N THR A 439 -34.37 51.41 -27.51
CA THR A 439 -35.11 50.55 -26.59
C THR A 439 -36.23 49.68 -27.20
N THR A 440 -36.22 48.39 -26.87
CA THR A 440 -37.36 47.68 -26.25
C THR A 440 -36.86 46.51 -25.42
N ALA A 441 -37.38 46.40 -24.20
CA ALA A 441 -36.92 45.47 -23.17
C ALA A 441 -37.48 44.04 -23.37
N PRO A 442 -36.67 42.99 -23.18
CA PRO A 442 -37.17 41.65 -22.87
C PRO A 442 -37.05 41.35 -21.36
N ILE A 443 -38.03 40.57 -20.91
CA ILE A 443 -38.27 40.11 -19.55
C ILE A 443 -37.04 39.39 -18.98
N VAL A 444 -36.58 39.85 -17.83
CA VAL A 444 -35.47 39.27 -17.08
C VAL A 444 -35.98 38.06 -16.28
N ILE A 445 -35.59 36.85 -16.70
CA ILE A 445 -35.47 35.73 -15.77
C ILE A 445 -34.11 35.91 -15.10
N GLN A 446 -34.09 36.41 -13.87
CA GLN A 446 -32.86 36.44 -13.08
C GLN A 446 -32.51 35.00 -12.70
N THR A 447 -31.67 34.35 -13.51
CA THR A 447 -30.80 33.30 -12.96
C THR A 447 -29.95 33.96 -11.87
N PRO A 448 -29.92 33.42 -10.65
CA PRO A 448 -29.05 33.95 -9.60
C PRO A 448 -27.63 34.07 -10.15
N PRO A 449 -26.89 35.15 -9.84
CA PRO A 449 -25.50 35.27 -10.26
C PRO A 449 -24.77 33.98 -9.87
N ALA A 450 -24.11 33.36 -10.85
CA ALA A 450 -23.28 32.20 -10.61
C ALA A 450 -22.28 32.59 -9.53
N ASP A 451 -22.26 31.84 -8.43
CA ASP A 451 -21.24 32.05 -7.40
C ASP A 451 -19.88 31.77 -8.05
N THR A 452 -19.05 32.80 -8.14
CA THR A 452 -17.69 32.74 -8.68
C THR A 452 -16.64 32.64 -7.58
N THR A 453 -17.07 32.57 -6.32
CA THR A 453 -16.20 32.69 -5.16
C THR A 453 -15.92 31.30 -4.62
N ALA A 454 -14.64 30.93 -4.47
CA ALA A 454 -14.30 29.64 -3.88
C ALA A 454 -14.55 29.61 -2.37
N PRO A 455 -14.96 28.44 -1.82
CA PRO A 455 -15.06 28.23 -0.38
C PRO A 455 -13.80 28.64 0.35
N GLN A 456 -13.91 29.44 1.40
CA GLN A 456 -12.78 29.79 2.25
C GLN A 456 -12.50 28.67 3.25
N ILE A 457 -11.30 28.10 3.19
CA ILE A 457 -10.78 27.17 4.20
C ILE A 457 -9.93 27.97 5.20
N SER A 458 -10.35 28.05 6.45
CA SER A 458 -9.69 28.84 7.49
C SER A 458 -9.46 28.03 8.77
N ALA A 459 -8.73 28.61 9.74
CA ALA A 459 -8.41 27.99 11.04
C ALA A 459 -7.81 26.56 10.93
N VAL A 460 -6.99 26.34 9.90
CA VAL A 460 -6.39 25.04 9.60
C VAL A 460 -5.29 24.74 10.63
N SER A 461 -5.43 23.62 11.32
CA SER A 461 -4.41 23.11 12.25
C SER A 461 -4.26 21.61 12.13
N VAL A 462 -3.02 21.13 12.24
CA VAL A 462 -2.71 19.71 12.36
C VAL A 462 -1.90 19.52 13.62
N ASN A 463 -2.49 18.88 14.63
CA ASN A 463 -1.83 18.59 15.90
C ASN A 463 -1.44 17.10 15.94
N VAL A 464 -0.15 16.82 16.10
CA VAL A 464 0.37 15.45 16.13
C VAL A 464 0.75 15.07 17.55
N ASP A 465 -0.01 14.13 18.12
CA ASP A 465 0.36 13.43 19.35
C ASP A 465 1.20 12.20 18.95
N ASN A 466 2.51 12.42 18.84
CA ASN A 466 3.47 11.37 18.49
C ASN A 466 3.48 10.21 19.51
N ALA A 467 3.16 10.47 20.78
CA ALA A 467 3.09 9.43 21.82
C ALA A 467 1.87 8.53 21.63
N LYS A 468 0.74 9.08 21.18
CA LYS A 468 -0.49 8.32 20.90
C LYS A 468 -0.61 7.86 19.46
N SER A 469 0.37 8.14 18.60
CA SER A 469 0.32 7.87 17.15
C SER A 469 -0.96 8.42 16.50
N LYS A 470 -1.29 9.68 16.82
CA LYS A 470 -2.48 10.36 16.29
C LYS A 470 -2.12 11.71 15.68
N ALA A 471 -2.73 12.02 14.55
CA ALA A 471 -2.80 13.36 14.00
C ALA A 471 -4.26 13.83 13.99
N ALA A 472 -4.53 14.98 14.60
CA ALA A 472 -5.83 15.65 14.59
C ALA A 472 -5.78 16.83 13.63
N ILE A 473 -6.60 16.78 12.58
CA ILE A 473 -6.73 17.79 11.53
C ILE A 473 -8.01 18.58 11.82
N SER A 474 -7.90 19.89 12.03
CA SER A 474 -9.03 20.79 12.25
C SER A 474 -9.01 21.92 11.23
N PHE A 475 -10.19 22.32 10.72
CA PHE A 475 -10.34 23.45 9.79
C PHE A 475 -11.79 23.93 9.77
N LYS A 476 -12.04 25.11 9.20
CA LYS A 476 -13.37 25.69 9.00
C LYS A 476 -13.64 25.98 7.53
N THR A 477 -14.89 25.81 7.11
CA THR A 477 -15.40 26.35 5.83
C THR A 477 -16.48 27.41 6.08
N ASN A 478 -16.52 28.43 5.23
CA ASN A 478 -17.48 29.54 5.29
C ASN A 478 -18.83 29.22 4.62
N GLU A 479 -18.87 28.22 3.74
CA GLU A 479 -20.06 27.85 2.97
C GLU A 479 -20.21 26.34 2.77
N LYS A 480 -21.32 25.94 2.14
CA LYS A 480 -21.66 24.55 1.86
C LYS A 480 -20.77 24.02 0.73
N ALA A 481 -20.05 22.95 0.98
CA ALA A 481 -19.09 22.40 0.04
C ALA A 481 -18.96 20.87 0.18
N LYS A 482 -18.53 20.21 -0.90
CA LYS A 482 -17.98 18.85 -0.89
C LYS A 482 -16.57 18.91 -0.34
N ILE A 483 -16.33 18.25 0.78
CA ILE A 483 -15.08 18.27 1.52
C ILE A 483 -14.35 16.93 1.40
N SER A 484 -13.14 16.99 0.85
CA SER A 484 -12.17 15.90 0.78
C SER A 484 -11.00 16.17 1.71
N VAL A 485 -10.70 15.24 2.62
CA VAL A 485 -9.55 15.30 3.54
C VAL A 485 -8.72 14.04 3.34
N TYR A 486 -7.44 14.17 3.00
CA TYR A 486 -6.56 13.05 2.71
C TYR A 486 -5.17 13.22 3.30
N ILE A 487 -4.47 12.11 3.51
CA ILE A 487 -3.07 12.10 3.95
C ILE A 487 -2.20 11.68 2.78
N LYS A 488 -1.12 12.41 2.52
CA LYS A 488 -0.10 12.02 1.54
C LYS A 488 1.31 12.08 2.12
N ASP A 489 2.20 11.28 1.56
CA ASP A 489 3.64 11.31 1.91
C ASP A 489 4.39 12.45 1.19
N SER A 490 5.68 12.56 1.48
CA SER A 490 6.58 13.57 0.89
C SER A 490 6.84 13.37 -0.61
N THR A 491 6.55 12.19 -1.17
CA THR A 491 6.65 11.93 -2.61
C THR A 491 5.38 12.36 -3.37
N GLY A 492 4.34 12.77 -2.64
CA GLY A 492 3.06 13.18 -3.20
C GLY A 492 2.06 12.03 -3.33
N LYS A 493 2.41 10.80 -2.94
CA LYS A 493 1.49 9.66 -2.97
C LYS A 493 0.44 9.80 -1.88
N ILE A 494 -0.84 9.80 -2.27
CA ILE A 494 -1.96 9.77 -1.32
C ILE A 494 -1.98 8.39 -0.65
N LEU A 495 -1.86 8.40 0.67
CA LEU A 495 -1.86 7.20 1.50
C LEU A 495 -3.28 6.79 1.87
N THR A 496 -4.16 7.75 2.15
CA THR A 496 -5.57 7.49 2.49
C THR A 496 -6.43 8.76 2.41
N TYR A 497 -7.75 8.59 2.32
CA TYR A 497 -8.76 9.64 2.50
C TYR A 497 -9.46 9.47 3.87
N LEU A 498 -9.46 10.51 4.70
CA LEU A 498 -10.25 10.60 5.94
C LEU A 498 -11.70 11.03 5.68
N SER A 499 -11.94 11.62 4.52
CA SER A 499 -13.23 12.01 3.95
C SER A 499 -13.03 12.22 2.46
N GLN A 500 -13.95 11.75 1.62
CA GLN A 500 -13.87 11.97 0.17
C GLN A 500 -15.21 12.51 -0.33
N ASP A 501 -15.17 13.73 -0.87
CA ASP A 501 -16.25 14.47 -1.50
C ASP A 501 -17.55 14.52 -0.69
N ALA A 502 -17.42 14.55 0.64
CA ALA A 502 -18.54 14.60 1.56
C ALA A 502 -19.19 15.99 1.52
N LEU A 503 -20.43 16.08 1.04
CA LEU A 503 -21.18 17.34 1.04
C LEU A 503 -21.54 17.73 2.49
N THR A 504 -21.10 18.91 2.93
CA THR A 504 -21.29 19.39 4.30
C THR A 504 -21.71 20.86 4.34
N GLU A 505 -22.51 21.23 5.34
CA GLU A 505 -22.85 22.62 5.67
C GLU A 505 -21.63 23.38 6.21
N PRO A 506 -21.58 24.72 6.14
CA PRO A 506 -20.48 25.51 6.69
C PRO A 506 -20.27 25.26 8.18
N GLY A 507 -19.01 25.19 8.61
CA GLY A 507 -18.71 24.90 10.01
C GLY A 507 -17.27 24.50 10.28
N THR A 508 -17.05 24.00 11.49
CA THR A 508 -15.74 23.48 11.94
C THR A 508 -15.71 21.97 11.81
N PHE A 509 -14.66 21.45 11.18
CA PHE A 509 -14.46 20.04 10.94
C PHE A 509 -13.23 19.55 11.69
N ASN A 510 -13.35 18.36 12.28
CA ASN A 510 -12.25 17.66 12.93
C ASN A 510 -12.15 16.25 12.36
N LYS A 511 -10.96 15.87 11.89
CA LYS A 511 -10.64 14.54 11.40
C LYS A 511 -9.43 14.00 12.14
N GLU A 512 -9.52 12.75 12.58
CA GLU A 512 -8.38 12.06 13.19
C GLU A 512 -7.77 11.07 12.20
N TYR A 513 -6.45 10.94 12.24
CA TYR A 513 -5.69 9.95 11.50
C TYR A 513 -4.72 9.20 12.42
N ASN A 514 -4.68 7.87 12.29
CA ASN A 514 -3.75 7.02 13.02
C ASN A 514 -2.39 6.99 12.30
N THR A 515 -1.35 7.54 12.93
CA THR A 515 -0.01 7.64 12.35
C THR A 515 0.89 6.43 12.66
N SER A 516 0.37 5.39 13.34
CA SER A 516 1.17 4.23 13.77
C SER A 516 1.83 3.46 12.63
N THR A 517 1.21 3.45 11.44
CA THR A 517 1.75 2.79 10.24
C THR A 517 2.73 3.66 9.46
N LEU A 518 2.79 4.96 9.73
CA LEU A 518 3.67 5.90 9.02
C LEU A 518 5.11 5.80 9.52
N ALA A 519 6.09 5.86 8.61
CA ALA A 519 7.50 6.00 9.00
C ALA A 519 7.80 7.40 9.56
N ASN A 520 8.94 7.58 10.21
CA ASN A 520 9.39 8.92 10.61
C ASN A 520 9.58 9.78 9.38
N GLY A 521 9.03 10.99 9.40
CA GLY A 521 9.12 11.88 8.25
C GLY A 521 8.01 12.93 8.22
N LYS A 522 8.08 13.74 7.18
CA LYS A 522 7.12 14.81 6.91
C LYS A 522 5.99 14.28 6.02
N TYR A 523 4.76 14.56 6.44
CA TYR A 523 3.53 14.19 5.76
C TYR A 523 2.65 15.42 5.58
N TYR A 524 1.59 15.29 4.79
CA TYR A 524 0.70 16.38 4.46
C TYR A 524 -0.75 15.94 4.60
N ALA A 525 -1.56 16.76 5.25
CA ALA A 525 -3.01 16.60 5.29
C ALA A 525 -3.63 17.53 4.26
N GLY A 526 -4.05 17.00 3.11
CA GLY A 526 -4.73 17.78 2.09
C GLY A 526 -6.19 17.96 2.46
N ILE A 527 -6.68 19.21 2.39
CA ILE A 527 -8.08 19.56 2.57
C ILE A 527 -8.51 20.25 1.28
N ILE A 528 -9.60 19.78 0.68
CA ILE A 528 -10.21 20.34 -0.52
C ILE A 528 -11.68 20.60 -0.20
N ALA A 529 -12.17 21.80 -0.53
CA ALA A 529 -13.58 22.17 -0.49
C ALA A 529 -14.02 22.60 -1.90
N ILE A 530 -15.16 22.06 -2.37
CA ILE A 530 -15.75 22.37 -3.68
C ILE A 530 -17.22 22.74 -3.46
N ASP A 531 -17.65 23.94 -3.82
CA ASP A 531 -19.06 24.35 -3.68
C ASP A 531 -19.97 23.71 -4.76
N GLY A 532 -21.25 24.09 -4.76
CA GLY A 532 -22.23 23.65 -5.76
C GLY A 532 -21.99 24.19 -7.18
N SER A 533 -21.20 25.26 -7.31
CA SER A 533 -20.81 25.92 -8.57
C SER A 533 -19.45 25.43 -9.10
N ASN A 534 -18.85 24.42 -8.43
CA ASN A 534 -17.53 23.85 -8.69
C ASN A 534 -16.33 24.77 -8.43
N ASN A 535 -16.49 25.88 -7.70
CA ASN A 535 -15.33 26.64 -7.25
C ASN A 535 -14.60 25.86 -6.17
N ARG A 536 -13.26 25.90 -6.22
CA ARG A 536 -12.40 25.02 -5.42
C ARG A 536 -11.45 25.82 -4.56
N ALA A 537 -11.39 25.47 -3.29
CA ALA A 537 -10.27 25.83 -2.43
C ALA A 537 -9.56 24.58 -1.92
N SER A 538 -8.26 24.73 -1.69
CA SER A 538 -7.46 23.67 -1.09
C SER A 538 -6.37 24.23 -0.21
N THR A 539 -6.00 23.47 0.80
CA THR A 539 -4.85 23.74 1.64
C THR A 539 -4.15 22.44 1.97
N LEU A 540 -2.85 22.54 2.26
CA LEU A 540 -1.99 21.38 2.45
C LEU A 540 -1.05 21.58 3.63
N PRO A 541 -1.57 21.69 4.86
CA PRO A 541 -0.74 21.73 6.07
C PRO A 541 0.15 20.48 6.15
N SER A 542 1.45 20.73 6.36
CA SER A 542 2.39 19.66 6.65
C SER A 542 2.41 19.32 8.14
N PHE A 543 2.66 18.06 8.46
CA PHE A 543 2.89 17.61 9.83
C PHE A 543 4.02 16.58 9.87
N GLU A 544 4.73 16.50 10.98
CA GLU A 544 5.83 15.54 11.13
C GLU A 544 5.40 14.40 12.04
N VAL A 545 5.59 13.17 11.54
CA VAL A 545 5.54 11.98 12.37
C VAL A 545 6.95 11.73 12.88
N LYS A 546 7.12 11.86 14.20
CA LYS A 546 8.31 11.46 14.92
C LYS A 546 7.89 10.31 15.83
N LYS A 547 7.97 9.08 15.33
CA LYS A 547 8.00 7.93 16.24
C LYS A 547 9.21 8.15 17.11
N ILE A 548 8.93 8.47 18.36
CA ILE A 548 9.86 8.27 19.45
C ILE A 548 10.16 6.79 19.36
N VAL A 549 11.29 6.42 18.76
CA VAL A 549 11.87 5.11 18.97
C VAL A 549 12.18 5.15 20.46
N PRO A 550 11.42 4.44 21.33
CA PRO A 550 11.92 4.25 22.66
C PRO A 550 13.27 3.58 22.42
N VAL A 551 14.36 4.12 22.97
CA VAL A 551 15.59 3.34 23.13
C VAL A 551 15.11 1.98 23.57
N LYS A 552 15.31 0.96 22.73
CA LYS A 552 14.76 -0.36 22.99
C LYS A 552 15.27 -0.71 24.37
N ASP A 553 14.36 -0.73 25.35
CA ASP A 553 14.74 -1.11 26.68
C ASP A 553 15.34 -2.50 26.55
N THR A 554 16.59 -2.65 26.98
CA THR A 554 17.29 -3.94 26.97
C THR A 554 17.27 -4.58 28.36
N ALA A 555 16.81 -3.85 29.39
CA ALA A 555 16.71 -4.36 30.74
C ALA A 555 15.37 -5.07 30.91
N ALA A 556 15.40 -6.26 31.50
CA ALA A 556 14.17 -6.95 31.87
C ALA A 556 13.59 -6.38 33.18
N PRO A 557 12.25 -6.42 33.37
CA PRO A 557 11.63 -5.99 34.61
C PRO A 557 12.21 -6.71 35.84
N LYS A 558 12.67 -5.94 36.83
CA LYS A 558 13.17 -6.46 38.10
C LYS A 558 12.01 -6.81 39.03
N ILE A 559 11.92 -8.09 39.38
CA ILE A 559 11.03 -8.58 40.43
C ILE A 559 11.82 -8.64 41.74
N SER A 560 11.30 -8.03 42.81
CA SER A 560 11.95 -8.02 44.12
C SER A 560 10.96 -8.25 45.26
N SER A 561 11.48 -8.51 46.46
CA SER A 561 10.69 -8.66 47.69
C SER A 561 9.58 -9.73 47.62
N VAL A 562 9.82 -10.82 46.87
CA VAL A 562 8.84 -11.90 46.74
C VAL A 562 8.66 -12.62 48.08
N LYS A 563 7.44 -12.59 48.61
CA LYS A 563 7.07 -13.26 49.88
C LYS A 563 5.73 -13.95 49.72
N THR A 564 5.63 -15.15 50.27
CA THR A 564 4.38 -15.91 50.39
C THR A 564 4.01 -16.11 51.85
N SER A 565 2.72 -16.01 52.17
CA SER A 565 2.18 -16.34 53.48
C SER A 565 1.02 -17.32 53.33
N VAL A 566 0.90 -18.30 54.23
CA VAL A 566 -0.17 -19.31 54.21
C VAL A 566 -0.76 -19.44 55.60
N ASN A 567 -2.06 -19.22 55.71
CA ASN A 567 -2.84 -19.52 56.90
C ASN A 567 -3.57 -20.85 56.69
N ASN A 568 -3.00 -21.90 57.26
CA ASN A 568 -3.48 -23.28 57.14
C ASN A 568 -4.80 -23.57 57.88
N THR A 569 -5.21 -22.72 58.83
CA THR A 569 -6.49 -22.85 59.53
C THR A 569 -7.65 -22.32 58.69
N THR A 570 -7.40 -21.26 57.93
CA THR A 570 -8.41 -20.60 57.08
C THR A 570 -8.29 -20.95 55.60
N ASN A 571 -7.27 -21.73 55.22
CA ASN A 571 -6.92 -22.09 53.83
C ASN A 571 -6.81 -20.87 52.90
N LYS A 572 -6.26 -19.78 53.44
CA LYS A 572 -5.98 -18.54 52.72
C LYS A 572 -4.47 -18.34 52.64
N ALA A 573 -4.01 -17.92 51.48
CA ALA A 573 -2.62 -17.58 51.25
C ALA A 573 -2.52 -16.24 50.55
N SER A 574 -1.36 -15.61 50.65
CA SER A 574 -1.05 -14.36 49.99
C SER A 574 0.34 -14.39 49.38
N LEU A 575 0.49 -13.67 48.27
CA LEU A 575 1.75 -13.41 47.59
C LEU A 575 1.94 -11.90 47.54
N THR A 576 3.11 -11.42 47.95
CA THR A 576 3.52 -10.03 47.78
C THR A 576 4.86 -9.94 47.06
N PHE A 577 5.01 -9.00 46.13
CA PHE A 577 6.27 -8.70 45.45
C PHE A 577 6.24 -7.28 44.86
N ASN A 578 7.39 -6.76 44.47
CA ASN A 578 7.52 -5.48 43.79
C ASN A 578 8.00 -5.67 42.35
N THR A 579 7.50 -4.82 41.45
CA THR A 579 8.03 -4.63 40.10
C THR A 579 8.59 -3.21 39.97
N ASN A 580 9.75 -3.06 39.34
CA ASN A 580 10.37 -1.74 39.10
C ASN A 580 9.70 -0.95 37.96
N GLU A 581 8.95 -1.63 37.09
CA GLU A 581 8.35 -1.05 35.89
C GLU A 581 7.02 -1.72 35.51
N THR A 582 6.26 -1.04 34.65
CA THR A 582 4.96 -1.53 34.17
C THR A 582 5.16 -2.66 33.18
N SER A 583 4.58 -3.84 33.45
CA SER A 583 4.78 -5.03 32.62
C SER A 583 3.54 -5.93 32.60
N LYS A 584 3.43 -6.79 31.57
CA LYS A 584 2.44 -7.88 31.54
C LYS A 584 2.84 -8.94 32.55
N LEU A 585 1.96 -9.17 33.52
CA LEU A 585 2.21 -10.03 34.66
C LEU A 585 1.42 -11.33 34.55
N THR A 586 2.13 -12.45 34.61
CA THR A 586 1.58 -13.80 34.71
C THR A 586 2.06 -14.45 36.01
N VAL A 587 1.13 -14.80 36.89
CA VAL A 587 1.38 -15.47 38.17
C VAL A 587 0.61 -16.77 38.20
N TYR A 588 1.30 -17.89 38.43
CA TYR A 588 0.66 -19.20 38.53
C TYR A 588 1.31 -20.07 39.61
N ILE A 589 0.59 -21.09 40.05
CA ILE A 589 1.03 -22.04 41.08
C ILE A 589 1.35 -23.38 40.42
N LYS A 590 2.50 -23.95 40.78
CA LYS A 590 2.95 -25.29 40.37
C LYS A 590 2.99 -26.24 41.55
N ASP A 591 2.71 -27.52 41.29
CA ASP A 591 3.01 -28.60 42.22
C ASP A 591 4.51 -28.97 42.21
N SER A 592 4.90 -29.92 43.05
CA SER A 592 6.28 -30.42 43.15
C SER A 592 6.80 -31.10 41.87
N LYS A 593 5.91 -31.48 40.94
CA LYS A 593 6.26 -32.06 39.64
C LYS A 593 6.33 -30.99 38.54
N GLY A 594 6.14 -29.72 38.88
CA GLY A 594 6.17 -28.60 37.94
C GLY A 594 4.87 -28.42 37.15
N LYS A 595 3.82 -29.19 37.44
CA LYS A 595 2.51 -29.05 36.78
C LYS A 595 1.84 -27.78 37.26
N ILE A 596 1.41 -26.95 36.32
CA ILE A 596 0.64 -25.73 36.61
C ILE A 596 -0.76 -26.14 37.10
N LEU A 597 -1.11 -25.71 38.31
CA LEU A 597 -2.39 -25.99 38.95
C LEU A 597 -3.41 -24.87 38.74
N THR A 598 -2.96 -23.62 38.85
CA THR A 598 -3.84 -22.46 38.65
C THR A 598 -3.06 -21.22 38.24
N TYR A 599 -3.74 -20.29 37.57
CA TYR A 599 -3.26 -18.94 37.32
C TYR A 599 -3.92 -17.99 38.32
N LEU A 600 -3.12 -17.29 39.12
CA LEU A 600 -3.60 -16.21 39.98
C LEU A 600 -3.79 -14.92 39.19
N LYS A 601 -3.00 -14.75 38.13
CA LYS A 601 -3.07 -13.64 37.18
C LYS A 601 -2.46 -14.10 35.85
N LYS A 602 -3.07 -13.77 34.71
CA LYS A 602 -2.58 -14.21 33.40
C LYS A 602 -2.54 -13.04 32.43
N ASP A 603 -1.34 -12.75 31.92
CA ASP A 603 -1.02 -11.75 30.90
C ASP A 603 -1.60 -10.36 31.16
N ALA A 604 -1.76 -9.99 32.43
CA ALA A 604 -2.44 -8.76 32.82
C ALA A 604 -1.44 -7.62 33.02
N LEU A 605 -1.64 -6.51 32.31
CA LEU A 605 -0.82 -5.32 32.42
C LEU A 605 -0.90 -4.74 33.84
N THR A 606 0.24 -4.66 34.53
CA THR A 606 0.33 -4.23 35.93
C THR A 606 1.35 -3.11 36.06
N LYS A 607 0.97 -2.01 36.71
CA LYS A 607 1.86 -0.86 36.95
C LYS A 607 3.02 -1.25 37.88
N ALA A 608 4.13 -0.54 37.76
CA ALA A 608 5.26 -0.63 38.69
C ALA A 608 4.81 -0.44 40.15
N GLY A 609 5.48 -1.14 41.06
CA GLY A 609 5.22 -1.05 42.50
C GLY A 609 4.82 -2.38 43.13
N ALA A 610 4.22 -2.27 44.32
CA ALA A 610 3.85 -3.42 45.15
C ALA A 610 2.60 -4.12 44.62
N VAL A 611 2.70 -5.43 44.45
CA VAL A 611 1.62 -6.32 44.03
C VAL A 611 1.33 -7.27 45.17
N LYS A 612 0.05 -7.36 45.56
CA LYS A 612 -0.47 -8.34 46.51
C LYS A 612 -1.57 -9.17 45.85
N LEU A 613 -1.45 -10.50 45.91
CA LEU A 613 -2.45 -11.44 45.43
C LEU A 613 -2.82 -12.39 46.56
N ASP A 614 -4.10 -12.39 46.94
CA ASP A 614 -4.65 -13.32 47.91
C ASP A 614 -5.32 -14.49 47.15
N TYR A 615 -5.13 -15.72 47.63
CA TYR A 615 -5.65 -16.93 46.99
C TYR A 615 -6.02 -18.02 48.00
N SER A 616 -6.89 -18.94 47.58
CA SER A 616 -7.29 -20.07 48.43
C SER A 616 -6.39 -21.28 48.20
N THR A 617 -6.13 -22.03 49.28
CA THR A 617 -5.42 -23.31 49.26
C THR A 617 -6.36 -24.51 49.45
N ASN A 618 -7.68 -24.30 49.39
CA ASN A 618 -8.68 -25.36 49.62
C ASN A 618 -8.56 -26.54 48.64
N SER A 619 -8.19 -26.27 47.38
CA SER A 619 -8.02 -27.31 46.34
C SER A 619 -6.68 -28.03 46.41
N TYR A 620 -5.73 -27.58 47.25
CA TYR A 620 -4.39 -28.14 47.32
C TYR A 620 -4.29 -29.23 48.40
N ALA A 621 -3.63 -30.33 48.08
CA ALA A 621 -3.28 -31.36 49.06
C ALA A 621 -2.15 -30.86 49.98
N ASN A 622 -1.90 -31.58 51.08
CA ASN A 622 -0.74 -31.28 51.93
C ASN A 622 0.56 -31.46 51.13
N GLY A 623 1.41 -30.44 51.13
CA GLY A 623 2.64 -30.48 50.34
C GLY A 623 3.24 -29.11 50.07
N LYS A 624 4.39 -29.12 49.40
CA LYS A 624 5.10 -27.91 48.94
C LYS A 624 4.66 -27.54 47.53
N TYR A 625 4.46 -26.25 47.32
CA TYR A 625 4.04 -25.66 46.06
C TYR A 625 4.92 -24.45 45.74
N THR A 626 4.98 -24.10 44.47
CA THR A 626 5.77 -22.96 44.01
C THR A 626 4.86 -21.98 43.29
N VAL A 627 4.83 -20.73 43.75
CA VAL A 627 4.35 -19.61 42.95
C VAL A 627 5.45 -19.23 41.96
N ALA A 628 5.10 -19.08 40.69
CA ALA A 628 5.95 -18.49 39.67
C ALA A 628 5.35 -17.17 39.18
N ILE A 629 6.22 -16.18 39.02
CA ILE A 629 5.92 -14.83 38.58
C ILE A 629 6.69 -14.61 37.28
N LEU A 630 6.01 -14.24 36.21
CA LEU A 630 6.60 -13.87 34.94
C LEU A 630 6.15 -12.47 34.58
N THR A 631 7.11 -11.63 34.19
CA THR A 631 6.87 -10.28 33.69
C THR A 631 7.41 -10.14 32.28
N VAL A 632 6.65 -9.48 31.42
CA VAL A 632 7.05 -9.14 30.05
C VAL A 632 6.77 -7.65 29.84
N ASP A 633 7.80 -6.85 29.58
CA ASP A 633 7.63 -5.43 29.26
C ASP A 633 7.13 -5.23 27.81
N THR A 634 6.97 -3.96 27.42
CA THR A 634 6.56 -3.57 26.06
C THR A 634 7.64 -3.83 25.00
N SER A 635 8.89 -3.99 25.41
CA SER A 635 10.06 -4.29 24.56
C SER A 635 10.32 -5.79 24.41
N ASN A 636 9.44 -6.63 24.99
CA ASN A 636 9.52 -8.09 25.08
C ASN A 636 10.67 -8.64 25.95
N ASN A 637 11.27 -7.83 26.83
CA ASN A 637 12.20 -8.36 27.83
C ASN A 637 11.41 -9.10 28.91
N LYS A 638 12.00 -10.21 29.38
CA LYS A 638 11.32 -11.16 30.26
C LYS A 638 12.11 -11.34 31.54
N SER A 639 11.40 -11.38 32.65
CA SER A 639 11.95 -11.73 33.95
C SER A 639 11.03 -12.70 34.66
N SER A 640 11.61 -13.50 35.55
CA SER A 640 10.85 -14.43 36.34
C SER A 640 11.40 -14.56 37.74
N ALA A 641 10.50 -14.79 38.69
CA ALA A 641 10.85 -15.12 40.07
C ALA A 641 9.93 -16.23 40.58
N THR A 642 10.38 -16.96 41.59
CA THR A 642 9.58 -17.99 42.23
C THR A 642 9.65 -17.89 43.74
N ALA A 643 8.60 -18.35 44.43
CA ALA A 643 8.59 -18.50 45.87
C ALA A 643 7.85 -19.79 46.25
N ALA A 644 8.45 -20.57 47.14
CA ALA A 644 7.86 -21.79 47.66
C ALA A 644 6.95 -21.48 48.86
N PHE A 645 5.83 -22.18 48.94
CA PHE A 645 4.96 -22.19 50.11
C PHE A 645 4.49 -23.61 50.41
N GLU A 646 4.07 -23.85 51.65
CA GLU A 646 3.64 -25.17 52.09
C GLU A 646 2.19 -25.13 52.58
N VAL A 647 1.38 -26.05 52.06
CA VAL A 647 0.01 -26.26 52.52
C VAL A 647 0.01 -27.41 53.52
N LYS A 648 -0.48 -27.15 54.73
CA LYS A 648 -0.69 -28.12 55.80
C LYS A 648 -2.13 -28.03 56.28
N LYS A 649 -3.06 -28.69 55.60
CA LYS A 649 -4.46 -28.74 56.04
C LYS A 649 -4.52 -29.33 57.43
N VAL A 650 -5.00 -28.52 58.37
CA VAL A 650 -5.36 -28.97 59.71
C VAL A 650 -6.76 -29.56 59.66
N LYS A 651 -6.96 -30.72 60.30
CA LYS A 651 -8.32 -31.24 60.49
C LYS A 651 -9.02 -30.32 61.47
N THR A 652 -10.22 -29.86 61.15
CA THR A 652 -11.07 -29.09 62.05
C THR A 652 -12.39 -29.82 62.25
N GLY A 653 -13.10 -29.50 63.32
CA GLY A 653 -14.46 -29.98 63.52
C GLY A 653 -15.30 -28.96 64.29
N LYS A 654 -16.62 -29.02 64.08
CA LYS A 654 -17.60 -28.17 64.77
C LYS A 654 -18.13 -28.87 66.01
N VAL A 655 -18.20 -28.12 67.10
CA VAL A 655 -18.81 -28.58 68.34
C VAL A 655 -20.32 -28.75 68.17
N LEU A 656 -20.83 -29.97 68.43
CA LEU A 656 -22.23 -30.34 68.23
C LEU A 656 -23.11 -30.09 69.47
N VAL A 657 -22.50 -30.10 70.65
CA VAL A 657 -23.18 -29.98 71.94
C VAL A 657 -23.26 -28.52 72.40
N SER A 658 -24.27 -28.19 73.22
CA SER A 658 -24.48 -26.82 73.77
C SER A 658 -23.24 -26.26 74.44
N LEU A 659 -22.57 -27.09 75.26
CA LEU A 659 -21.35 -26.78 75.97
C LEU A 659 -20.43 -28.02 76.01
N LEU A 660 -19.24 -27.90 75.43
CA LEU A 660 -18.24 -28.97 75.35
C LEU A 660 -17.13 -28.73 76.37
N HIS A 661 -16.92 -29.68 77.28
CA HIS A 661 -15.83 -29.63 78.25
C HIS A 661 -14.51 -30.15 77.63
N VAL A 662 -13.46 -29.32 77.67
CA VAL A 662 -12.10 -29.67 77.26
C VAL A 662 -11.34 -30.20 78.48
N ARG A 663 -10.70 -31.37 78.36
CA ARG A 663 -10.06 -32.06 79.49
C ARG A 663 -8.55 -32.21 79.33
N THR A 664 -7.84 -32.39 80.45
CA THR A 664 -6.37 -32.56 80.45
C THR A 664 -5.89 -33.84 79.76
N SER A 665 -6.67 -34.92 79.77
CA SER A 665 -6.36 -36.22 79.12
C SER A 665 -7.61 -36.87 78.52
N ALA A 666 -7.42 -37.90 77.70
CA ALA A 666 -8.48 -38.64 76.99
C ALA A 666 -9.32 -39.54 77.91
N SER A 667 -10.05 -38.93 78.86
CA SER A 667 -10.91 -39.62 79.83
C SER A 667 -12.04 -38.72 80.32
N SER A 668 -13.23 -39.29 80.55
CA SER A 668 -14.38 -38.57 81.10
C SER A 668 -14.20 -38.16 82.56
N LYS A 669 -13.24 -38.78 83.26
CA LYS A 669 -12.88 -38.45 84.65
C LYS A 669 -11.76 -37.40 84.75
N ALA A 670 -11.13 -37.01 83.64
CA ALA A 670 -10.02 -36.06 83.65
C ALA A 670 -10.46 -34.62 83.95
N LYS A 671 -9.59 -33.82 84.57
CA LYS A 671 -9.88 -32.43 84.96
C LYS A 671 -10.29 -31.58 83.75
N ILE A 672 -11.38 -30.83 83.90
CA ILE A 672 -11.86 -29.87 82.90
C ILE A 672 -10.97 -28.63 82.97
N ILE A 673 -10.44 -28.21 81.83
CA ILE A 673 -9.53 -27.05 81.69
C ILE A 673 -10.15 -25.90 80.89
N GLY A 674 -11.34 -26.10 80.35
CA GLY A 674 -12.09 -25.06 79.68
C GLY A 674 -13.34 -25.62 79.01
N THR A 675 -14.15 -24.72 78.44
CA THR A 675 -15.38 -25.07 77.75
C THR A 675 -15.49 -24.38 76.39
N ILE A 676 -16.18 -25.01 75.44
CA ILE A 676 -16.36 -24.53 74.06
C ILE A 676 -17.85 -24.63 73.72
N LYS A 677 -18.44 -23.58 73.14
CA LYS A 677 -19.89 -23.54 72.86
C LYS A 677 -20.24 -24.25 71.54
N LYS A 678 -21.51 -24.65 71.39
CA LYS A 678 -22.05 -25.20 70.13
C LYS A 678 -21.70 -24.34 68.93
N ASN A 679 -21.45 -24.99 67.79
CA ASN A 679 -21.08 -24.39 66.50
C ASN A 679 -19.71 -23.71 66.45
N GLN A 680 -18.95 -23.66 67.54
CA GLN A 680 -17.56 -23.22 67.48
C GLN A 680 -16.69 -24.27 66.79
N THR A 681 -15.73 -23.82 65.98
CA THR A 681 -14.80 -24.68 65.24
C THR A 681 -13.52 -24.87 66.04
N VAL A 682 -13.10 -26.12 66.20
CA VAL A 682 -11.85 -26.51 66.88
C VAL A 682 -10.89 -27.16 65.90
N THR A 683 -9.58 -27.01 66.14
CA THR A 683 -8.55 -27.72 65.36
C THR A 683 -8.27 -29.07 66.01
N ILE A 684 -8.40 -30.17 65.25
CA ILE A 684 -8.11 -31.54 65.68
C ILE A 684 -6.63 -31.84 65.43
N LEU A 685 -5.88 -31.99 66.52
CA LEU A 685 -4.45 -32.29 66.52
C LEU A 685 -4.18 -33.79 66.40
N SER A 686 -4.99 -34.63 67.04
CA SER A 686 -4.90 -36.09 66.93
C SER A 686 -6.22 -36.76 67.32
N ALA A 687 -6.37 -38.03 66.91
CA ALA A 687 -7.54 -38.86 67.15
C ALA A 687 -7.08 -40.20 67.74
N SER A 688 -7.61 -40.60 68.89
CA SER A 688 -7.29 -41.90 69.50
C SER A 688 -8.40 -42.35 70.45
N ARG A 689 -8.78 -43.62 70.36
CA ARG A 689 -9.69 -44.33 71.28
C ARG A 689 -10.96 -43.53 71.64
N GLY A 690 -11.65 -42.95 70.66
CA GLY A 690 -12.90 -42.19 70.87
C GLY A 690 -12.71 -40.74 71.34
N TRP A 691 -11.49 -40.23 71.41
CA TRP A 691 -11.18 -38.85 71.78
C TRP A 691 -10.43 -38.10 70.67
N TYR A 692 -10.75 -36.82 70.51
CA TYR A 692 -9.92 -35.86 69.78
C TYR A 692 -9.08 -35.06 70.76
N ARG A 693 -7.77 -34.94 70.49
CA ARG A 693 -6.96 -33.87 71.06
C ARG A 693 -7.17 -32.64 70.18
N ILE A 694 -7.66 -31.56 70.76
CA ILE A 694 -8.03 -30.34 70.03
C ILE A 694 -7.26 -29.12 70.55
N SER A 695 -7.18 -28.10 69.69
CA SER A 695 -6.72 -26.75 70.02
C SER A 695 -7.82 -25.74 69.72
N TYR A 696 -8.08 -24.85 70.67
CA TYR A 696 -9.08 -23.77 70.57
C TYR A 696 -8.66 -22.57 71.42
N GLY A 697 -8.34 -21.43 70.79
CA GLY A 697 -7.76 -20.27 71.49
C GLY A 697 -6.44 -20.63 72.18
N LYS A 698 -6.35 -20.38 73.50
CA LYS A 698 -5.20 -20.82 74.32
C LYS A 698 -5.35 -22.24 74.89
N LEU A 699 -6.49 -22.90 74.66
CA LEU A 699 -6.78 -24.22 75.20
C LEU A 699 -6.25 -25.31 74.28
N THR A 700 -5.49 -26.25 74.83
CA THR A 700 -5.12 -27.51 74.17
C THR A 700 -5.46 -28.67 75.11
N GLY A 701 -6.33 -29.58 74.68
CA GLY A 701 -6.81 -30.67 75.52
C GLY A 701 -7.64 -31.69 74.76
N TYR A 702 -8.34 -32.56 75.46
CA TYR A 702 -9.07 -33.69 74.88
C TYR A 702 -10.57 -33.51 75.00
N VAL A 703 -11.28 -33.88 73.94
CA VAL A 703 -12.75 -33.87 73.84
C VAL A 703 -13.24 -35.19 73.23
N PRO A 704 -14.45 -35.68 73.56
CA PRO A 704 -15.01 -36.86 72.92
C PRO A 704 -15.20 -36.63 71.42
N GLN A 705 -14.88 -37.63 70.59
CA GLN A 705 -15.05 -37.54 69.13
C GLN A 705 -16.51 -37.32 68.74
N THR A 706 -17.43 -37.93 69.47
CA THR A 706 -18.88 -37.79 69.24
C THR A 706 -19.40 -36.37 69.41
N ALA A 707 -18.65 -35.50 70.09
CA ALA A 707 -19.06 -34.12 70.35
C ALA A 707 -18.56 -33.12 69.28
N VAL A 708 -17.75 -33.56 68.32
CA VAL A 708 -17.11 -32.71 67.31
C VAL A 708 -17.16 -33.40 65.94
N ARG A 709 -17.74 -32.75 64.92
CA ARG A 709 -17.87 -33.30 63.56
C ARG A 709 -17.11 -32.52 62.52
#